data_AF-A0A5D2AUY6-F1
#
_entry.id   AF-A0A5D2AUY6-F1
#
_cell.length_a   1.000
_cell.length_b   1.000
_cell.length_c   1.000
_cell.angle_alpha   90.00
_cell.angle_beta   90.00
_cell.angle_gamma   90.00
#
_symmetry.space_group_name_H-M   'P 1'
#
loop_
_entity.id
_entity.type
_entity.pdbx_description
1 polymer ?
#
loop_
_entity_poly.entity_id
_entity_poly.type
_entity_poly.pdbx_seq_one_letter_code
_entity_poly.pdbx_strand_id
1 'polypeptide(L)'
;MMKYFGRGKESAADVSPQSFGHSASSSSASASPVTGPARPIRLVYCDEKGKFRMDPEAVAVLQLVKEPIGVVSVCGRARQGKSFILNQLLGRSSGFQVASTHRPCTKGLWLWSAPLKRTALDGTEYNLLLLDSEGIDAYDQTGTYSTQIFSLAVLLSSMFIYNQMGGIDETALDRLSLVTQMTKHIRVKAGARTTTASELGQFSPIFVWLLRDFYLDLVEDNKKITPRDYLELALRPVDGSGKDIAAKNEIRDSIRALFPDRECFTLVRPLNNENDLQRLDQISLDKLRPEFRAGLDALTKFVFERTRPKQVGATILTGPVLIGITESYLDALNKGAVPTISSSWQSVEEAECRRAYDSASEIYMSTFDRTKSPEEAALREAHEEAVQRSLAVYNASAVGVGSMRKKYEELLQKFFKKAFEDYKRNAFMEADLKCSNAIQSMGKRLRAACHASDASVEKIVKVLDALLSEYEASCHGPGKWQKLAVFLQQSMEGPILDFTRRHIDQIVSEKNSLVLKCRAIEDKMKLVNKQLEDSEKYKSEYLKRYDDAINDKKKLADEYASRMNNLQGDNSSLKERCSSLMKTLDSAKQETLDWRRKYDQVLSKQKAREDQTASEIEVLKSRSTAAEARLAAAREQAESAQEEAEEWKRKYDFAVREAKTALEKAATAQERSSKEIQLREDSLREEFSHSLAEKEEEIKDKTAKVEHAEQCLTTLRLELKAAESKIWSYDAEISSLKVEIRELADKLENANSKAQSFEGKARILEQEKIYLEQKYSSEFNRFAEVEERCRIAEKEARKATELADKARAESVAAQKEKNEIQRTAMERLAHIERAERQIENLEREKTDLEDELHRIRVSEMDAVSKVALLEGRVEEREKEIESLLKTNNEQRASTVKVLQDLLDSERAAHADANNRAEALSLQLQAAQAKLDQLQQELTSVRLNETALDSKLKAASHGKRLRTDDEVGVGSVQDIDTSDRFLRANKKSKSTTSPLRYSPSEDGGSVFKADDDNQNQQNNQEDYTKFTVQKLKQELTKHNFGAELLALRNPNKKEILALYEKCVLQKS
;
A
#
# COMPACT_ATOMS: atom_id res chain seq x y z
N MET A 1 -25.58 -34.81 52.21
CA MET A 1 -26.90 -35.24 52.72
C MET A 1 -27.00 -36.77 52.67
N MET A 2 -28.13 -37.36 53.09
CA MET A 2 -28.37 -38.81 53.27
C MET A 2 -28.00 -39.64 52.02
N LYS A 3 -27.41 -40.85 52.07
CA LYS A 3 -27.74 -42.14 52.75
C LYS A 3 -29.03 -42.82 52.25
N TYR A 4 -28.89 -44.04 51.68
CA TYR A 4 -29.54 -45.35 52.01
C TYR A 4 -29.13 -46.35 50.90
N PHE A 5 -28.28 -47.36 51.16
CA PHE A 5 -28.60 -48.78 51.47
C PHE A 5 -29.57 -49.48 50.48
N GLY A 6 -29.34 -50.72 50.01
CA GLY A 6 -28.33 -51.77 50.27
C GLY A 6 -28.71 -53.04 49.46
N ARG A 7 -28.28 -54.30 49.71
CA ARG A 7 -27.20 -54.93 50.52
C ARG A 7 -27.14 -56.44 50.17
N GLY A 8 -25.95 -57.01 49.90
CA GLY A 8 -25.67 -58.47 49.86
C GLY A 8 -24.31 -58.74 49.21
N LYS A 9 -23.31 -59.40 49.82
CA LYS A 9 -23.20 -60.76 50.42
C LYS A 9 -23.27 -61.90 49.38
N GLU A 10 -22.39 -62.92 49.38
CA GLU A 10 -21.07 -63.07 50.03
C GLU A 10 -20.36 -64.36 49.55
N SER A 11 -19.08 -64.31 49.20
CA SER A 11 -18.07 -65.37 49.43
C SER A 11 -16.68 -64.89 48.98
N ALA A 12 -15.61 -65.45 49.58
CA ALA A 12 -14.22 -65.08 49.34
C ALA A 12 -13.26 -66.22 49.73
N ALA A 13 -11.95 -65.99 49.61
CA ALA A 13 -10.83 -66.95 49.70
C ALA A 13 -10.67 -67.86 48.44
N ASP A 14 -9.47 -68.31 48.07
CA ASP A 14 -8.19 -68.27 48.81
C ASP A 14 -6.96 -67.81 47.98
N VAL A 15 -5.76 -67.78 48.58
CA VAL A 15 -4.67 -66.85 48.24
C VAL A 15 -3.31 -67.52 47.88
N SER A 16 -2.88 -67.36 46.61
CA SER A 16 -1.46 -67.27 46.15
C SER A 16 -0.50 -68.47 46.36
N PRO A 17 0.79 -68.43 45.94
CA PRO A 17 1.47 -67.74 44.81
C PRO A 17 2.33 -68.70 43.92
N GLN A 18 3.19 -68.13 43.04
CA GLN A 18 4.36 -68.73 42.33
C GLN A 18 4.08 -69.61 41.08
N SER A 19 4.91 -69.64 40.02
CA SER A 19 5.97 -68.69 39.59
C SER A 19 6.49 -68.99 38.15
N PHE A 20 6.98 -67.95 37.44
CA PHE A 20 7.83 -67.96 36.22
C PHE A 20 7.31 -68.60 34.91
N GLY A 21 7.54 -67.91 33.80
CA GLY A 21 7.26 -68.41 32.43
C GLY A 21 7.19 -67.30 31.38
N HIS A 22 8.33 -66.72 30.98
CA HIS A 22 8.36 -65.72 29.91
C HIS A 22 8.26 -66.36 28.51
N SER A 23 7.26 -65.97 27.73
CA SER A 23 7.34 -65.92 26.27
C SER A 23 6.42 -64.82 25.74
N ALA A 24 6.97 -63.86 25.00
CA ALA A 24 6.21 -62.72 24.48
C ALA A 24 5.72 -62.99 23.04
N SER A 25 4.43 -62.80 22.79
CA SER A 25 3.86 -62.69 21.44
C SER A 25 2.79 -61.61 21.44
N SER A 26 3.20 -60.37 21.17
CA SER A 26 2.34 -59.18 21.20
C SER A 26 1.45 -59.09 19.95
N SER A 27 0.24 -59.64 20.01
CA SER A 27 -0.82 -59.38 19.04
C SER A 27 -1.73 -58.25 19.53
N SER A 28 -1.36 -57.00 19.25
CA SER A 28 -2.14 -55.81 19.60
C SER A 28 -3.45 -55.73 18.81
N ALA A 29 -4.54 -56.22 19.38
CA ALA A 29 -5.88 -56.17 18.79
C ALA A 29 -6.48 -54.74 18.81
N SER A 30 -6.00 -53.87 17.93
CA SER A 30 -6.59 -52.55 17.69
C SER A 30 -7.95 -52.69 16.99
N ALA A 31 -9.03 -52.72 17.78
CA ALA A 31 -10.39 -52.83 17.26
C ALA A 31 -10.76 -51.62 16.38
N SER A 32 -11.24 -51.88 15.16
CA SER A 32 -11.69 -50.86 14.22
C SER A 32 -13.16 -50.45 14.47
N PRO A 33 -13.54 -49.19 14.24
CA PRO A 33 -14.88 -48.69 14.53
C PRO A 33 -15.87 -49.05 13.41
N VAL A 34 -16.40 -50.27 13.43
CA VAL A 34 -17.56 -50.68 12.62
C VAL A 34 -18.76 -50.92 13.54
N THR A 35 -19.94 -50.41 13.15
CA THR A 35 -21.14 -50.38 14.00
C THR A 35 -21.85 -51.73 14.11
N GLY A 36 -21.30 -52.57 14.99
CA GLY A 36 -21.91 -53.83 15.43
C GLY A 36 -21.12 -55.08 15.01
N PRO A 37 -21.58 -56.28 15.41
CA PRO A 37 -20.89 -57.53 15.13
C PRO A 37 -20.84 -57.84 13.62
N ALA A 38 -19.72 -58.42 13.19
CA ALA A 38 -19.50 -58.87 11.82
C ALA A 38 -20.55 -59.90 11.40
N ARG A 39 -21.30 -59.58 10.33
CA ARG A 39 -22.50 -60.30 9.87
C ARG A 39 -22.61 -60.23 8.33
N PRO A 40 -23.41 -61.09 7.69
CA PRO A 40 -23.77 -60.87 6.29
C PRO A 40 -24.77 -59.71 6.23
N ILE A 41 -24.51 -58.73 5.36
CA ILE A 41 -25.43 -57.62 5.04
C ILE A 41 -25.79 -57.69 3.56
N ARG A 42 -27.01 -57.30 3.22
CA ARG A 42 -27.47 -57.25 1.83
C ARG A 42 -26.78 -56.09 1.13
N LEU A 43 -26.23 -56.29 -0.06
CA LEU A 43 -25.55 -55.24 -0.85
C LEU A 43 -26.46 -54.74 -1.98
N VAL A 44 -27.04 -55.66 -2.75
CA VAL A 44 -27.94 -55.35 -3.87
C VAL A 44 -29.20 -56.20 -3.75
N TYR A 45 -30.37 -55.58 -3.94
CA TYR A 45 -31.66 -56.26 -3.92
C TYR A 45 -32.61 -55.71 -4.97
N CYS A 46 -33.66 -56.46 -5.29
CA CYS A 46 -34.76 -55.99 -6.13
C CYS A 46 -35.88 -55.44 -5.24
N ASP A 47 -36.42 -54.26 -5.54
CA ASP A 47 -37.61 -53.74 -4.87
C ASP A 47 -38.91 -54.37 -5.43
N GLU A 48 -40.03 -54.11 -4.75
CA GLU A 48 -41.37 -54.60 -5.11
C GLU A 48 -41.84 -54.14 -6.51
N LYS A 49 -41.12 -53.19 -7.13
CA LYS A 49 -41.40 -52.63 -8.46
C LYS A 49 -40.45 -53.19 -9.52
N GLY A 50 -39.67 -54.21 -9.18
CA GLY A 50 -38.72 -54.88 -10.08
C GLY A 50 -37.44 -54.08 -10.36
N LYS A 51 -37.09 -53.09 -9.53
CA LYS A 51 -35.88 -52.28 -9.71
C LYS A 51 -34.77 -52.69 -8.74
N PHE A 52 -33.55 -52.80 -9.25
CA PHE A 52 -32.37 -53.03 -8.43
C PHE A 52 -32.02 -51.79 -7.60
N ARG A 53 -31.68 -51.99 -6.33
CA ARG A 53 -31.19 -50.95 -5.41
C ARG A 53 -30.02 -51.48 -4.58
N MET A 54 -29.16 -50.57 -4.13
CA MET A 54 -28.22 -50.86 -3.05
C MET A 54 -28.92 -50.73 -1.69
N ASP A 55 -28.43 -51.48 -0.70
CA ASP A 55 -28.91 -51.37 0.68
C ASP A 55 -28.19 -50.23 1.43
N PRO A 56 -28.91 -49.29 2.09
CA PRO A 56 -28.29 -48.22 2.86
C PRO A 56 -27.34 -48.70 3.97
N GLU A 57 -27.55 -49.89 4.56
CA GLU A 57 -26.63 -50.45 5.56
C GLU A 57 -25.26 -50.78 4.94
N ALA A 58 -25.26 -51.39 3.76
CA ALA A 58 -24.02 -51.72 3.05
C ALA A 58 -23.34 -50.49 2.46
N VAL A 59 -24.10 -49.48 2.01
CA VAL A 59 -23.54 -48.18 1.61
C VAL A 59 -22.86 -47.51 2.81
N ALA A 60 -23.48 -47.48 3.99
CA ALA A 60 -22.87 -46.90 5.19
C ALA A 60 -21.57 -47.61 5.61
N VAL A 61 -21.54 -48.95 5.56
CA VAL A 61 -20.33 -49.74 5.84
C VAL A 61 -19.23 -49.47 4.82
N LEU A 62 -19.54 -49.51 3.51
CA LEU A 62 -18.56 -49.30 2.45
C LEU A 62 -18.01 -47.85 2.44
N GLN A 63 -18.83 -46.84 2.75
CA GLN A 63 -18.40 -45.43 2.76
C GLN A 63 -17.29 -45.15 3.81
N LEU A 64 -17.14 -46.01 4.82
CA LEU A 64 -16.06 -45.94 5.82
C LEU A 64 -14.74 -46.59 5.34
N VAL A 65 -14.78 -47.47 4.33
CA VAL A 65 -13.60 -48.21 3.85
C VAL A 65 -12.82 -47.36 2.85
N LYS A 66 -11.84 -46.61 3.35
CA LYS A 66 -11.01 -45.69 2.54
C LYS A 66 -9.76 -46.33 1.96
N GLU A 67 -9.29 -47.44 2.51
CA GLU A 67 -8.11 -48.16 1.99
C GLU A 67 -8.46 -48.96 0.70
N PRO A 68 -7.46 -49.40 -0.09
CA PRO A 68 -7.65 -50.29 -1.24
C PRO A 68 -8.57 -51.47 -0.97
N ILE A 69 -9.46 -51.79 -1.93
CA ILE A 69 -10.39 -52.92 -1.82
C ILE A 69 -10.09 -54.01 -2.86
N GLY A 70 -9.98 -55.26 -2.42
CA GLY A 70 -10.06 -56.45 -3.26
C GLY A 70 -11.42 -57.12 -3.05
N VAL A 71 -12.02 -57.68 -4.10
CA VAL A 71 -13.37 -58.27 -4.03
C VAL A 71 -13.35 -59.73 -4.52
N VAL A 72 -13.79 -60.67 -3.69
CA VAL A 72 -14.04 -62.06 -4.10
C VAL A 72 -15.54 -62.29 -4.15
N SER A 73 -16.05 -62.79 -5.28
CA SER A 73 -17.46 -63.20 -5.39
C SER A 73 -17.58 -64.69 -5.69
N VAL A 74 -18.53 -65.36 -5.03
CA VAL A 74 -18.86 -66.77 -5.29
C VAL A 74 -20.25 -66.86 -5.94
N CYS A 75 -20.26 -67.29 -7.20
CA CYS A 75 -21.46 -67.46 -8.02
C CYS A 75 -21.63 -68.93 -8.46
N GLY A 76 -22.82 -69.29 -8.94
CA GLY A 76 -23.17 -70.67 -9.27
C GLY A 76 -24.65 -70.98 -9.02
N ARG A 77 -25.07 -72.22 -9.29
CA ARG A 77 -26.49 -72.60 -9.20
C ARG A 77 -26.98 -72.62 -7.74
N ALA A 78 -28.29 -72.53 -7.56
CA ALA A 78 -28.91 -72.62 -6.23
C ALA A 78 -28.53 -73.93 -5.50
N ARG A 79 -28.40 -73.84 -4.16
CA ARG A 79 -28.12 -74.95 -3.23
C ARG A 79 -26.78 -75.70 -3.40
N GLN A 80 -25.85 -75.24 -4.26
CA GLN A 80 -24.52 -75.86 -4.44
C GLN A 80 -23.46 -75.46 -3.39
N GLY A 81 -23.87 -74.98 -2.21
CA GLY A 81 -22.96 -74.71 -1.09
C GLY A 81 -22.03 -73.49 -1.25
N LYS A 82 -22.46 -72.44 -1.95
CA LYS A 82 -21.68 -71.19 -2.16
C LYS A 82 -21.33 -70.47 -0.86
N SER A 83 -22.37 -70.16 -0.08
CA SER A 83 -22.30 -69.46 1.21
C SER A 83 -21.45 -70.23 2.24
N PHE A 84 -21.42 -71.57 2.13
CA PHE A 84 -20.52 -72.41 2.93
C PHE A 84 -19.04 -72.17 2.59
N ILE A 85 -18.67 -72.11 1.30
CA ILE A 85 -17.29 -71.80 0.87
C ILE A 85 -16.88 -70.41 1.34
N LEU A 86 -17.78 -69.42 1.27
CA LEU A 86 -17.52 -68.08 1.81
C LEU A 86 -17.31 -68.08 3.32
N ASN A 87 -18.04 -68.90 4.09
CA ASN A 87 -17.79 -69.06 5.52
C ASN A 87 -16.39 -69.68 5.77
N GLN A 88 -15.95 -70.63 4.96
CA GLN A 88 -14.59 -71.18 5.08
C GLN A 88 -13.51 -70.14 4.73
N LEU A 89 -13.75 -69.25 3.76
CA LEU A 89 -12.89 -68.09 3.48
C LEU A 89 -12.91 -67.03 4.60
N LEU A 90 -13.92 -67.04 5.49
CA LEU A 90 -13.92 -66.29 6.76
C LEU A 90 -13.19 -67.03 7.90
N GLY A 91 -12.72 -68.26 7.67
CA GLY A 91 -12.15 -69.13 8.71
C GLY A 91 -13.20 -69.60 9.73
N ARG A 92 -14.46 -69.77 9.31
CA ARG A 92 -15.60 -70.06 10.20
C ARG A 92 -16.55 -71.10 9.61
N SER A 93 -17.24 -71.85 10.46
CA SER A 93 -18.39 -72.67 10.04
C SER A 93 -19.63 -71.80 9.74
N SER A 94 -19.85 -70.75 10.54
CA SER A 94 -21.01 -69.85 10.45
C SER A 94 -20.64 -68.42 10.03
N GLY A 95 -21.55 -67.80 9.26
CA GLY A 95 -21.35 -66.46 8.68
C GLY A 95 -22.54 -66.08 7.80
N PHE A 96 -22.36 -66.18 6.47
CA PHE A 96 -23.46 -66.18 5.51
C PHE A 96 -24.44 -67.33 5.79
N GLN A 97 -25.73 -67.11 5.54
CA GLN A 97 -26.78 -68.06 5.88
C GLN A 97 -26.76 -69.28 4.96
N VAL A 98 -26.52 -70.45 5.55
CA VAL A 98 -26.70 -71.76 4.90
C VAL A 98 -28.02 -72.36 5.40
N ALA A 99 -28.80 -72.98 4.51
CA ALA A 99 -29.95 -73.79 4.90
C ALA A 99 -30.16 -74.96 3.93
N SER A 100 -30.69 -76.07 4.45
CA SER A 100 -31.00 -77.30 3.70
C SER A 100 -32.36 -77.30 2.99
N THR A 101 -33.16 -76.24 3.14
CA THR A 101 -34.53 -76.18 2.60
C THR A 101 -34.57 -75.98 1.08
N HIS A 102 -35.74 -76.19 0.47
CA HIS A 102 -35.91 -75.97 -0.97
C HIS A 102 -35.87 -74.49 -1.39
N ARG A 103 -36.07 -73.54 -0.47
CA ARG A 103 -36.14 -72.10 -0.79
C ARG A 103 -34.74 -71.49 -0.90
N PRO A 104 -34.44 -70.63 -1.90
CA PRO A 104 -33.18 -69.89 -1.96
C PRO A 104 -32.98 -69.03 -0.70
N CYS A 105 -31.80 -69.10 -0.10
CA CYS A 105 -31.46 -68.34 1.12
C CYS A 105 -30.95 -66.93 0.74
N THR A 106 -29.94 -66.88 -0.12
CA THR A 106 -29.35 -65.65 -0.64
C THR A 106 -30.22 -65.11 -1.79
N LYS A 107 -30.77 -63.91 -1.64
CA LYS A 107 -31.44 -63.15 -2.73
C LYS A 107 -30.71 -61.85 -3.06
N GLY A 108 -30.51 -61.57 -4.35
CA GLY A 108 -29.65 -60.47 -4.82
C GLY A 108 -28.14 -60.73 -4.60
N LEU A 109 -27.40 -59.72 -4.14
CA LEU A 109 -26.00 -59.83 -3.72
C LEU A 109 -25.86 -59.48 -2.23
N TRP A 110 -25.05 -60.25 -1.50
CA TRP A 110 -24.76 -60.06 -0.08
C TRP A 110 -23.27 -59.89 0.17
N LEU A 111 -22.92 -59.01 1.10
CA LEU A 111 -21.57 -58.61 1.49
C LEU A 111 -21.30 -59.02 2.94
N TRP A 112 -20.06 -59.41 3.25
CA TRP A 112 -19.64 -59.53 4.64
C TRP A 112 -19.29 -58.17 5.26
N SER A 113 -19.91 -57.80 6.39
CA SER A 113 -19.86 -56.43 6.93
C SER A 113 -18.53 -56.00 7.56
N ALA A 114 -17.55 -56.89 7.67
CA ALA A 114 -16.24 -56.61 8.27
C ALA A 114 -15.12 -57.06 7.30
N PRO A 115 -14.55 -56.14 6.50
CA PRO A 115 -13.52 -56.48 5.52
C PRO A 115 -12.31 -57.19 6.14
N LEU A 116 -11.77 -58.20 5.46
CA LEU A 116 -10.58 -58.91 5.94
C LEU A 116 -9.32 -58.15 5.49
N LYS A 117 -8.52 -57.62 6.43
CA LYS A 117 -7.22 -57.04 6.08
C LYS A 117 -6.28 -58.12 5.52
N ARG A 118 -5.68 -57.81 4.37
CA ARG A 118 -4.75 -58.67 3.61
C ARG A 118 -3.63 -57.82 3.04
N THR A 119 -2.52 -58.46 2.71
CA THR A 119 -1.37 -57.85 2.03
C THR A 119 -1.13 -58.63 0.75
N ALA A 120 -1.08 -57.95 -0.39
CA ALA A 120 -0.77 -58.58 -1.67
C ALA A 120 0.73 -58.94 -1.77
N LEU A 121 1.09 -59.79 -2.74
CA LEU A 121 2.49 -60.24 -2.95
C LEU A 121 3.47 -59.11 -3.32
N ASP A 122 2.96 -57.93 -3.68
CA ASP A 122 3.72 -56.70 -3.94
C ASP A 122 3.86 -55.79 -2.69
N GLY A 123 3.33 -56.22 -1.54
CA GLY A 123 3.37 -55.46 -0.29
C GLY A 123 2.17 -54.52 -0.07
N THR A 124 1.25 -54.40 -1.03
CA THR A 124 0.08 -53.52 -0.89
C THR A 124 -0.90 -54.05 0.15
N GLU A 125 -1.15 -53.31 1.24
CA GLU A 125 -2.26 -53.60 2.16
C GLU A 125 -3.61 -53.27 1.52
N TYR A 126 -4.59 -54.16 1.71
CA TYR A 126 -5.94 -54.01 1.20
C TYR A 126 -7.00 -54.69 2.06
N ASN A 127 -8.23 -54.22 1.92
CA ASN A 127 -9.43 -54.76 2.54
C ASN A 127 -10.10 -55.73 1.56
N LEU A 128 -10.13 -57.02 1.91
CA LEU A 128 -10.80 -58.06 1.14
C LEU A 128 -12.29 -58.13 1.50
N LEU A 129 -13.15 -57.85 0.52
CA LEU A 129 -14.60 -58.05 0.60
C LEU A 129 -14.98 -59.42 0.03
N LEU A 130 -15.96 -60.06 0.68
CA LEU A 130 -16.57 -61.31 0.24
C LEU A 130 -18.02 -61.07 -0.19
N LEU A 131 -18.38 -61.51 -1.40
CA LEU A 131 -19.72 -61.39 -1.97
C LEU A 131 -20.36 -62.76 -2.23
N ASP A 132 -21.50 -63.05 -1.60
CA ASP A 132 -22.39 -64.18 -1.96
C ASP A 132 -23.46 -63.72 -2.96
N SER A 133 -23.70 -64.51 -4.00
CA SER A 133 -24.77 -64.22 -4.97
C SER A 133 -26.02 -65.07 -4.72
N GLU A 134 -27.16 -64.62 -5.22
CA GLU A 134 -28.29 -65.52 -5.47
C GLU A 134 -27.89 -66.71 -6.37
N GLY A 135 -28.62 -67.82 -6.27
CA GLY A 135 -28.38 -69.01 -7.06
C GLY A 135 -28.99 -68.92 -8.45
N ILE A 136 -28.20 -69.20 -9.49
CA ILE A 136 -28.71 -69.37 -10.87
C ILE A 136 -29.70 -70.55 -10.90
N ASP A 137 -30.68 -70.51 -11.79
CA ASP A 137 -31.77 -71.47 -11.93
C ASP A 137 -32.63 -71.64 -10.67
N ALA A 138 -32.82 -70.57 -9.87
CA ALA A 138 -33.81 -70.54 -8.81
C ALA A 138 -35.24 -70.61 -9.38
N TYR A 139 -36.11 -71.43 -8.78
CA TYR A 139 -37.44 -71.73 -9.32
C TYR A 139 -38.43 -70.55 -9.27
N ASP A 140 -38.10 -69.51 -8.51
CA ASP A 140 -38.89 -68.32 -8.22
C ASP A 140 -38.33 -67.05 -8.87
N GLN A 141 -37.43 -67.19 -9.86
CA GLN A 141 -36.74 -66.08 -10.52
C GLN A 141 -36.76 -66.17 -12.05
N THR A 142 -36.60 -65.04 -12.73
CA THR A 142 -36.41 -65.00 -14.18
C THR A 142 -34.94 -65.23 -14.57
N GLY A 143 -34.73 -65.79 -15.77
CA GLY A 143 -33.37 -65.94 -16.32
C GLY A 143 -32.67 -64.60 -16.56
N THR A 144 -33.42 -63.56 -16.93
CA THR A 144 -32.89 -62.19 -17.08
C THR A 144 -32.37 -61.63 -15.76
N TYR A 145 -33.17 -61.69 -14.69
CA TYR A 145 -32.76 -61.25 -13.35
C TYR A 145 -31.50 -61.99 -12.87
N SER A 146 -31.48 -63.31 -13.04
CA SER A 146 -30.36 -64.17 -12.66
C SER A 146 -29.06 -63.78 -13.40
N THR A 147 -29.18 -63.47 -14.70
CA THR A 147 -28.03 -63.05 -15.54
C THR A 147 -27.55 -61.64 -15.18
N GLN A 148 -28.45 -60.73 -14.81
CA GLN A 148 -28.10 -59.37 -14.36
C GLN A 148 -27.32 -59.41 -13.03
N ILE A 149 -27.78 -60.19 -12.04
CA ILE A 149 -27.07 -60.39 -10.76
C ILE A 149 -25.69 -61.02 -10.99
N PHE A 150 -25.57 -62.04 -11.85
CA PHE A 150 -24.28 -62.66 -12.16
C PHE A 150 -23.34 -61.68 -12.88
N SER A 151 -23.82 -60.96 -13.90
CA SER A 151 -23.02 -59.97 -14.64
C SER A 151 -22.48 -58.87 -13.71
N LEU A 152 -23.30 -58.42 -12.76
CA LEU A 152 -22.88 -57.48 -11.72
C LEU A 152 -21.82 -58.08 -10.78
N ALA A 153 -21.97 -59.34 -10.36
CA ALA A 153 -20.98 -60.02 -9.53
C ALA A 153 -19.61 -60.13 -10.24
N VAL A 154 -19.58 -60.46 -11.54
CA VAL A 154 -18.36 -60.43 -12.37
C VAL A 154 -17.77 -59.02 -12.36
N LEU A 155 -18.57 -58.00 -12.73
CA LEU A 155 -18.11 -56.61 -12.84
C LEU A 155 -17.56 -56.02 -11.53
N LEU A 156 -18.10 -56.40 -10.38
CA LEU A 156 -17.66 -55.91 -9.07
C LEU A 156 -16.46 -56.67 -8.49
N SER A 157 -16.22 -57.92 -8.92
CA SER A 157 -15.15 -58.78 -8.39
C SER A 157 -13.73 -58.41 -8.87
N SER A 158 -12.71 -58.63 -8.01
CA SER A 158 -11.30 -58.82 -8.40
C SER A 158 -11.03 -60.29 -8.77
N MET A 159 -11.71 -61.22 -8.09
CA MET A 159 -11.63 -62.65 -8.33
C MET A 159 -13.04 -63.25 -8.28
N PHE A 160 -13.35 -64.05 -9.30
CA PHE A 160 -14.67 -64.58 -9.56
C PHE A 160 -14.67 -66.10 -9.47
N ILE A 161 -15.31 -66.65 -8.44
CA ILE A 161 -15.36 -68.08 -8.17
C ILE A 161 -16.69 -68.63 -8.69
N TYR A 162 -16.65 -69.44 -9.75
CA TYR A 162 -17.82 -70.15 -10.27
C TYR A 162 -17.90 -71.56 -9.66
N ASN A 163 -18.76 -71.71 -8.65
CA ASN A 163 -18.98 -72.96 -7.91
C ASN A 163 -20.03 -73.84 -8.62
N GLN A 164 -19.60 -74.99 -9.11
CA GLN A 164 -20.38 -76.02 -9.81
C GLN A 164 -20.27 -77.37 -9.08
N MET A 165 -21.24 -78.26 -9.24
CA MET A 165 -21.16 -79.67 -8.80
C MET A 165 -20.81 -80.57 -9.99
N GLY A 166 -19.95 -81.58 -9.79
CA GLY A 166 -19.52 -82.52 -10.83
C GLY A 166 -18.37 -81.99 -11.70
N GLY A 167 -18.17 -82.61 -12.86
CA GLY A 167 -17.24 -82.14 -13.89
C GLY A 167 -17.78 -80.96 -14.71
N ILE A 168 -16.98 -80.46 -15.66
CA ILE A 168 -17.38 -79.44 -16.62
C ILE A 168 -18.21 -80.09 -17.73
N ASP A 169 -19.38 -79.53 -18.01
CA ASP A 169 -20.32 -79.97 -19.04
C ASP A 169 -20.73 -78.80 -19.95
N GLU A 170 -21.26 -79.12 -21.13
CA GLU A 170 -21.73 -78.10 -22.08
C GLU A 170 -22.85 -77.22 -21.48
N THR A 171 -23.71 -77.75 -20.59
CA THR A 171 -24.78 -76.92 -19.98
C THR A 171 -24.25 -75.91 -18.96
N ALA A 172 -23.03 -76.10 -18.43
CA ALA A 172 -22.35 -75.07 -17.66
C ALA A 172 -21.63 -74.05 -18.54
N LEU A 173 -21.05 -74.49 -19.66
CA LEU A 173 -20.50 -73.58 -20.68
C LEU A 173 -21.59 -72.69 -21.29
N ASP A 174 -22.79 -73.21 -21.54
CA ASP A 174 -23.95 -72.44 -22.01
C ASP A 174 -24.48 -71.44 -20.94
N ARG A 175 -24.44 -71.80 -19.65
CA ARG A 175 -24.76 -70.85 -18.56
C ARG A 175 -23.75 -69.72 -18.48
N LEU A 176 -22.46 -70.03 -18.59
CA LEU A 176 -21.41 -69.02 -18.65
C LEU A 176 -21.49 -68.19 -19.94
N SER A 177 -21.88 -68.79 -21.07
CA SER A 177 -22.13 -68.11 -22.35
C SER A 177 -23.08 -66.94 -22.19
N LEU A 178 -24.27 -67.17 -21.61
CA LEU A 178 -25.30 -66.14 -21.43
C LEU A 178 -24.78 -64.91 -20.68
N VAL A 179 -23.91 -65.12 -19.68
CA VAL A 179 -23.20 -64.07 -18.97
C VAL A 179 -22.15 -63.41 -19.86
N THR A 180 -21.32 -64.19 -20.57
CA THR A 180 -20.32 -63.63 -21.49
C THR A 180 -20.95 -62.81 -22.62
N GLN A 181 -22.19 -63.12 -23.03
CA GLN A 181 -22.96 -62.34 -23.98
C GLN A 181 -23.41 -61.00 -23.39
N MET A 182 -23.98 -60.98 -22.17
CA MET A 182 -24.24 -59.71 -21.47
C MET A 182 -22.94 -58.91 -21.24
N THR A 183 -21.83 -59.58 -20.98
CA THR A 183 -20.52 -58.95 -20.75
C THR A 183 -19.82 -58.50 -22.04
N LYS A 184 -20.11 -59.12 -23.19
CA LYS A 184 -19.77 -58.61 -24.54
C LYS A 184 -20.55 -57.32 -24.85
N HIS A 185 -21.81 -57.25 -24.45
CA HIS A 185 -22.61 -56.03 -24.62
C HIS A 185 -22.18 -54.90 -23.70
N ILE A 186 -21.55 -55.20 -22.55
CA ILE A 186 -20.94 -54.20 -21.66
C ILE A 186 -19.78 -53.52 -22.38
N ARG A 187 -19.95 -52.25 -22.70
CA ARG A 187 -18.98 -51.50 -23.50
C ARG A 187 -17.85 -50.98 -22.62
N VAL A 188 -16.61 -51.17 -23.07
CA VAL A 188 -15.42 -50.55 -22.44
C VAL A 188 -15.33 -49.06 -22.80
N LYS A 189 -15.87 -48.64 -23.95
CA LYS A 189 -15.92 -47.24 -24.41
C LYS A 189 -17.29 -46.91 -25.00
N ALA A 190 -17.82 -45.72 -24.66
CA ALA A 190 -18.99 -45.18 -25.34
C ALA A 190 -18.68 -44.93 -26.83
N GLY A 191 -19.60 -45.30 -27.73
CA GLY A 191 -19.46 -45.15 -29.18
C GLY A 191 -18.80 -46.32 -29.93
N ALA A 192 -18.08 -47.22 -29.26
CA ALA A 192 -17.50 -48.40 -29.91
C ALA A 192 -18.58 -49.39 -30.38
N ARG A 193 -18.46 -49.87 -31.63
CA ARG A 193 -19.36 -50.89 -32.22
C ARG A 193 -19.01 -52.32 -31.79
N THR A 194 -17.73 -52.56 -31.50
CA THR A 194 -17.16 -53.79 -30.96
C THR A 194 -16.12 -53.43 -29.90
N THR A 195 -16.08 -54.18 -28.80
CA THR A 195 -15.01 -54.14 -27.79
C THR A 195 -13.94 -55.16 -28.16
N THR A 196 -12.66 -54.80 -28.06
CA THR A 196 -11.58 -55.79 -28.26
C THR A 196 -11.40 -56.62 -26.99
N ALA A 197 -11.08 -57.91 -27.14
CA ALA A 197 -10.81 -58.79 -26.00
C ALA A 197 -9.68 -58.25 -25.10
N SER A 198 -8.66 -57.62 -25.71
CA SER A 198 -7.53 -57.01 -25.00
C SER A 198 -7.92 -55.80 -24.14
N GLU A 199 -8.97 -55.05 -24.50
CA GLU A 199 -9.49 -53.95 -23.69
C GLU A 199 -10.37 -54.46 -22.54
N LEU A 200 -11.10 -55.56 -22.76
CA LEU A 200 -11.96 -56.17 -21.74
C LEU A 200 -11.13 -56.83 -20.62
N GLY A 201 -10.03 -57.48 -20.98
CA GLY A 201 -9.10 -58.15 -20.06
C GLY A 201 -8.53 -57.26 -18.94
N GLN A 202 -8.51 -55.93 -19.11
CA GLN A 202 -8.06 -54.99 -18.07
C GLN A 202 -9.05 -54.79 -16.91
N PHE A 203 -10.32 -55.14 -17.12
CA PHE A 203 -11.39 -55.01 -16.11
C PHE A 203 -11.91 -56.36 -15.61
N SER A 204 -11.35 -57.44 -16.15
CA SER A 204 -11.75 -58.81 -15.92
C SER A 204 -11.20 -59.33 -14.59
N PRO A 205 -12.00 -60.04 -13.77
CA PRO A 205 -11.51 -60.68 -12.56
C PRO A 205 -10.69 -61.94 -12.89
N ILE A 206 -9.84 -62.35 -11.95
CA ILE A 206 -9.24 -63.70 -11.97
C ILE A 206 -10.37 -64.72 -11.86
N PHE A 207 -10.52 -65.61 -12.84
CA PHE A 207 -11.59 -66.59 -12.86
C PHE A 207 -11.16 -67.90 -12.17
N VAL A 208 -12.02 -68.45 -11.32
CA VAL A 208 -11.77 -69.70 -10.61
C VAL A 208 -12.97 -70.63 -10.79
N TRP A 209 -12.82 -71.69 -11.58
CA TRP A 209 -13.85 -72.73 -11.66
C TRP A 209 -13.69 -73.68 -10.46
N LEU A 210 -14.67 -73.69 -9.56
CA LEU A 210 -14.67 -74.53 -8.36
C LEU A 210 -15.61 -75.71 -8.56
N LEU A 211 -15.03 -76.89 -8.82
CA LEU A 211 -15.73 -78.14 -9.07
C LEU A 211 -15.92 -78.90 -7.75
N ARG A 212 -17.17 -78.99 -7.29
CA ARG A 212 -17.62 -79.60 -6.03
C ARG A 212 -18.08 -81.03 -6.26
N ASP A 213 -17.94 -81.88 -5.24
CA ASP A 213 -18.24 -83.32 -5.29
C ASP A 213 -17.59 -84.00 -6.50
N PHE A 214 -16.37 -83.56 -6.86
CA PHE A 214 -15.66 -84.04 -8.05
C PHE A 214 -15.20 -85.50 -7.87
N TYR A 215 -15.41 -86.32 -8.91
CA TYR A 215 -15.29 -87.78 -8.87
C TYR A 215 -14.55 -88.40 -10.07
N LEU A 216 -14.12 -87.60 -11.04
CA LEU A 216 -13.35 -88.08 -12.19
C LEU A 216 -11.86 -88.20 -11.81
N ASP A 217 -11.15 -89.17 -12.38
CA ASP A 217 -9.68 -89.18 -12.31
C ASP A 217 -9.11 -88.24 -13.38
N LEU A 218 -8.06 -87.49 -13.03
CA LEU A 218 -7.46 -86.48 -13.90
C LEU A 218 -6.28 -87.09 -14.66
N VAL A 219 -6.61 -87.97 -15.61
CA VAL A 219 -5.64 -88.66 -16.47
C VAL A 219 -6.01 -88.51 -17.94
N GLU A 220 -5.05 -88.07 -18.75
CA GLU A 220 -5.12 -87.97 -20.22
C GLU A 220 -3.83 -88.58 -20.80
N ASP A 221 -3.92 -89.42 -21.83
CA ASP A 221 -2.78 -90.15 -22.44
C ASP A 221 -1.82 -90.81 -21.41
N ASN A 222 -2.38 -91.46 -20.38
CA ASN A 222 -1.68 -92.05 -19.22
C ASN A 222 -0.81 -91.07 -18.40
N LYS A 223 -0.98 -89.76 -18.58
CA LYS A 223 -0.36 -88.70 -17.77
C LYS A 223 -1.38 -88.09 -16.83
N LYS A 224 -0.96 -87.76 -15.60
CA LYS A 224 -1.79 -86.96 -14.69
C LYS A 224 -1.82 -85.52 -15.16
N ILE A 225 -3.02 -84.99 -15.40
CA ILE A 225 -3.26 -83.59 -15.73
C ILE A 225 -3.66 -82.81 -14.47
N THR A 226 -3.42 -81.50 -14.43
CA THR A 226 -3.91 -80.66 -13.34
C THR A 226 -5.39 -80.29 -13.55
N PRO A 227 -6.13 -79.87 -12.51
CA PRO A 227 -7.47 -79.30 -12.68
C PRO A 227 -7.50 -78.11 -13.65
N ARG A 228 -6.41 -77.32 -13.72
CA ARG A 228 -6.24 -76.22 -14.67
C ARG A 228 -6.16 -76.73 -16.11
N ASP A 229 -5.36 -77.77 -16.36
CA ASP A 229 -5.25 -78.38 -17.68
C ASP A 229 -6.61 -78.92 -18.15
N TYR A 230 -7.37 -79.55 -17.25
CA TYR A 230 -8.75 -80.00 -17.51
C TYR A 230 -9.70 -78.84 -17.88
N LEU A 231 -9.54 -77.67 -17.27
CA LEU A 231 -10.27 -76.46 -17.67
C LEU A 231 -9.84 -75.95 -19.06
N GLU A 232 -8.53 -75.86 -19.33
CA GLU A 232 -8.05 -75.45 -20.65
C GLU A 232 -8.49 -76.42 -21.75
N LEU A 233 -8.51 -77.73 -21.47
CA LEU A 233 -9.03 -78.79 -22.33
C LEU A 233 -10.52 -78.58 -22.65
N ALA A 234 -11.36 -78.36 -21.64
CA ALA A 234 -12.79 -78.09 -21.82
C ALA A 234 -13.07 -76.81 -22.64
N LEU A 235 -12.16 -75.84 -22.58
CA LEU A 235 -12.20 -74.58 -23.32
C LEU A 235 -11.47 -74.61 -24.68
N ARG A 236 -10.90 -75.75 -25.12
CA ARG A 236 -10.38 -75.88 -26.50
C ARG A 236 -11.54 -75.85 -27.51
N PRO A 237 -11.38 -75.18 -28.67
CA PRO A 237 -12.32 -75.32 -29.77
C PRO A 237 -12.55 -76.78 -30.14
N VAL A 238 -13.79 -77.14 -30.42
CA VAL A 238 -14.19 -78.46 -30.91
C VAL A 238 -14.05 -78.48 -32.42
N ASP A 239 -13.34 -79.48 -32.95
CA ASP A 239 -13.15 -79.64 -34.39
C ASP A 239 -14.46 -80.04 -35.12
N GLY A 240 -14.73 -79.39 -36.26
CA GLY A 240 -15.82 -79.77 -37.15
C GLY A 240 -16.51 -78.58 -37.84
N SER A 241 -17.14 -78.84 -38.98
CA SER A 241 -17.80 -77.83 -39.81
C SER A 241 -19.33 -77.89 -39.67
N GLY A 242 -19.88 -77.13 -38.71
CA GLY A 242 -21.33 -77.01 -38.49
C GLY A 242 -21.70 -75.79 -37.68
N LYS A 243 -22.93 -75.28 -37.83
CA LYS A 243 -23.39 -74.06 -37.13
C LYS A 243 -23.35 -74.21 -35.62
N ASP A 244 -23.74 -75.36 -35.10
CA ASP A 244 -23.76 -75.63 -33.66
C ASP A 244 -22.34 -75.75 -33.08
N ILE A 245 -21.39 -76.24 -33.88
CA ILE A 245 -19.97 -76.29 -33.52
C ILE A 245 -19.37 -74.88 -33.51
N ALA A 246 -19.70 -74.06 -34.51
CA ALA A 246 -19.31 -72.65 -34.54
C ALA A 246 -19.85 -71.89 -33.31
N ALA A 247 -21.12 -72.08 -32.95
CA ALA A 247 -21.70 -71.51 -31.73
C ALA A 247 -20.97 -71.99 -30.45
N LYS A 248 -20.73 -73.30 -30.31
CA LYS A 248 -19.97 -73.87 -29.18
C LYS A 248 -18.54 -73.34 -29.07
N ASN A 249 -17.91 -73.01 -30.19
CA ASN A 249 -16.57 -72.44 -30.23
C ASN A 249 -16.61 -70.93 -29.91
N GLU A 250 -17.58 -70.17 -30.43
CA GLU A 250 -17.82 -68.79 -30.00
C GLU A 250 -18.00 -68.67 -28.48
N ILE A 251 -18.69 -69.63 -27.85
CA ILE A 251 -18.87 -69.67 -26.38
C ILE A 251 -17.51 -69.82 -25.67
N ARG A 252 -16.72 -70.81 -26.07
CA ARG A 252 -15.39 -71.07 -25.51
C ARG A 252 -14.46 -69.88 -25.70
N ASP A 253 -14.46 -69.28 -26.89
CA ASP A 253 -13.70 -68.08 -27.20
C ASP A 253 -14.15 -66.88 -26.38
N SER A 254 -15.45 -66.73 -26.12
CA SER A 254 -16.00 -65.68 -25.25
C SER A 254 -15.52 -65.82 -23.80
N ILE A 255 -15.50 -67.05 -23.27
CA ILE A 255 -14.99 -67.34 -21.93
C ILE A 255 -13.48 -67.10 -21.86
N ARG A 256 -12.72 -67.57 -22.86
CA ARG A 256 -11.25 -67.36 -22.93
C ARG A 256 -10.85 -65.89 -23.12
N ALA A 257 -11.68 -65.09 -23.80
CA ALA A 257 -11.48 -63.65 -23.99
C ALA A 257 -11.89 -62.81 -22.77
N LEU A 258 -12.97 -63.20 -22.08
CA LEU A 258 -13.41 -62.53 -20.85
C LEU A 258 -12.54 -62.87 -19.64
N PHE A 259 -11.97 -64.08 -19.58
CA PHE A 259 -11.17 -64.52 -18.44
C PHE A 259 -9.76 -64.95 -18.88
N PRO A 260 -8.83 -63.98 -19.06
CA PRO A 260 -7.46 -64.26 -19.49
C PRO A 260 -6.62 -64.94 -18.39
N ASP A 261 -6.76 -64.52 -17.12
CA ASP A 261 -6.24 -65.27 -15.97
C ASP A 261 -7.37 -66.15 -15.40
N ARG A 262 -7.15 -67.45 -15.43
CA ARG A 262 -8.13 -68.48 -15.06
C ARG A 262 -7.47 -69.72 -14.49
N GLU A 263 -8.08 -70.25 -13.45
CA GLU A 263 -7.65 -71.43 -12.69
C GLU A 263 -8.85 -72.32 -12.36
N CYS A 264 -8.58 -73.54 -11.91
CA CYS A 264 -9.60 -74.53 -11.58
C CYS A 264 -9.21 -75.28 -10.30
N PHE A 265 -10.19 -75.55 -9.44
CA PHE A 265 -10.01 -76.29 -8.19
C PHE A 265 -11.07 -77.38 -8.07
N THR A 266 -10.63 -78.60 -7.77
CA THR A 266 -11.50 -79.75 -7.53
C THR A 266 -11.60 -80.03 -6.02
N LEU A 267 -12.83 -80.08 -5.50
CA LEU A 267 -13.14 -80.50 -4.14
C LEU A 267 -13.96 -81.78 -4.19
N VAL A 268 -13.50 -82.81 -3.48
CA VAL A 268 -14.27 -84.05 -3.27
C VAL A 268 -15.52 -83.76 -2.43
N ARG A 269 -16.41 -84.75 -2.31
CA ARG A 269 -17.59 -84.66 -1.42
C ARG A 269 -17.15 -84.47 0.05
N PRO A 270 -17.65 -83.47 0.81
CA PRO A 270 -17.14 -83.15 2.15
C PRO A 270 -17.31 -84.26 3.19
N LEU A 271 -18.44 -84.96 3.11
CA LEU A 271 -18.90 -86.02 4.01
C LEU A 271 -19.69 -87.06 3.21
N ASN A 272 -19.75 -88.30 3.68
CA ASN A 272 -20.44 -89.39 2.97
C ASN A 272 -21.89 -89.61 3.41
N ASN A 273 -22.35 -88.97 4.49
CA ASN A 273 -23.70 -89.13 5.06
C ASN A 273 -24.59 -87.92 4.73
N GLU A 274 -25.75 -88.16 4.10
CA GLU A 274 -26.70 -87.10 3.72
C GLU A 274 -27.24 -86.31 4.92
N ASN A 275 -27.48 -86.99 6.06
CA ASN A 275 -27.97 -86.35 7.28
C ASN A 275 -26.95 -85.38 7.91
N ASP A 276 -25.67 -85.53 7.57
CA ASP A 276 -24.59 -84.67 8.04
C ASP A 276 -24.26 -83.59 7.01
N LEU A 277 -24.37 -83.89 5.71
CA LEU A 277 -24.33 -82.87 4.64
C LEU A 277 -25.46 -81.84 4.77
N GLN A 278 -26.66 -82.24 5.23
CA GLN A 278 -27.77 -81.33 5.54
C GLN A 278 -27.49 -80.39 6.74
N ARG A 279 -26.43 -80.64 7.51
CA ARG A 279 -26.03 -79.90 8.72
C ARG A 279 -24.54 -79.49 8.66
N LEU A 280 -24.01 -79.32 7.45
CA LEU A 280 -22.58 -79.07 7.20
C LEU A 280 -22.07 -77.77 7.87
N ASP A 281 -22.96 -76.83 8.13
CA ASP A 281 -22.76 -75.59 8.90
C ASP A 281 -22.53 -75.81 10.40
N GLN A 282 -23.01 -76.94 10.95
CA GLN A 282 -22.91 -77.31 12.37
C GLN A 282 -21.75 -78.26 12.68
N ILE A 283 -21.01 -78.69 11.66
CA ILE A 283 -19.96 -79.72 11.77
C ILE A 283 -18.58 -79.06 11.73
N SER A 284 -17.72 -79.39 12.70
CA SER A 284 -16.33 -78.90 12.72
C SER A 284 -15.55 -79.39 11.51
N LEU A 285 -14.64 -78.54 11.00
CA LEU A 285 -13.72 -78.84 9.90
C LEU A 285 -12.96 -80.16 10.11
N ASP A 286 -12.60 -80.49 11.35
CA ASP A 286 -11.85 -81.71 11.71
C ASP A 286 -12.57 -83.00 11.36
N LYS A 287 -13.91 -82.96 11.27
CA LYS A 287 -14.76 -84.10 10.90
C LYS A 287 -14.96 -84.21 9.38
N LEU A 288 -14.60 -83.19 8.61
CA LEU A 288 -14.65 -83.26 7.14
C LEU A 288 -13.51 -84.11 6.60
N ARG A 289 -13.72 -84.72 5.44
CA ARG A 289 -12.71 -85.60 4.80
C ARG A 289 -11.35 -84.89 4.63
N PRO A 290 -10.21 -85.57 4.87
CA PRO A 290 -8.88 -84.98 4.72
C PRO A 290 -8.63 -84.41 3.33
N GLU A 291 -9.06 -85.10 2.27
CA GLU A 291 -8.91 -84.62 0.90
C GLU A 291 -9.75 -83.37 0.60
N PHE A 292 -10.93 -83.23 1.24
CA PHE A 292 -11.74 -82.02 1.14
C PHE A 292 -11.06 -80.83 1.83
N ARG A 293 -10.49 -81.03 3.03
CA ARG A 293 -9.71 -80.02 3.74
C ARG A 293 -8.51 -79.57 2.92
N ALA A 294 -7.67 -80.50 2.45
CA ALA A 294 -6.50 -80.16 1.66
C ALA A 294 -6.81 -79.33 0.40
N GLY A 295 -7.90 -79.67 -0.32
CA GLY A 295 -8.36 -78.87 -1.46
C GLY A 295 -8.93 -77.49 -1.07
N LEU A 296 -9.65 -77.42 0.06
CA LEU A 296 -10.20 -76.18 0.60
C LEU A 296 -9.12 -75.23 1.12
N ASP A 297 -8.08 -75.76 1.75
CA ASP A 297 -6.90 -75.02 2.22
C ASP A 297 -6.11 -74.47 1.04
N ALA A 298 -5.93 -75.28 -0.02
CA ALA A 298 -5.30 -74.85 -1.27
C ALA A 298 -6.09 -73.71 -1.97
N LEU A 299 -7.41 -73.83 -2.05
CA LEU A 299 -8.29 -72.76 -2.56
C LEU A 299 -8.17 -71.50 -1.69
N THR A 300 -8.26 -71.64 -0.37
CA THR A 300 -8.22 -70.52 0.58
C THR A 300 -6.89 -69.77 0.51
N LYS A 301 -5.78 -70.51 0.44
CA LYS A 301 -4.44 -69.96 0.23
C LYS A 301 -4.36 -69.21 -1.10
N PHE A 302 -4.79 -69.84 -2.21
CA PHE A 302 -4.80 -69.21 -3.53
C PHE A 302 -5.60 -67.91 -3.54
N VAL A 303 -6.80 -67.90 -2.95
CA VAL A 303 -7.65 -66.71 -2.88
C VAL A 303 -6.94 -65.56 -2.16
N PHE A 304 -6.27 -65.80 -1.03
CA PHE A 304 -5.56 -64.73 -0.31
C PHE A 304 -4.24 -64.29 -0.98
N GLU A 305 -3.50 -65.21 -1.59
CA GLU A 305 -2.21 -64.90 -2.26
C GLU A 305 -2.38 -64.23 -3.64
N ARG A 306 -3.44 -64.58 -4.40
CA ARG A 306 -3.66 -64.08 -5.76
C ARG A 306 -4.67 -62.94 -5.86
N THR A 307 -5.57 -62.75 -4.89
CA THR A 307 -6.48 -61.59 -4.94
C THR A 307 -5.69 -60.29 -4.82
N ARG A 308 -5.99 -59.36 -5.72
CA ARG A 308 -5.42 -58.01 -5.76
C ARG A 308 -6.50 -56.96 -5.48
N PRO A 309 -6.11 -55.75 -5.03
CA PRO A 309 -6.99 -54.59 -5.09
C PRO A 309 -7.60 -54.46 -6.48
N LYS A 310 -8.91 -54.20 -6.57
CA LYS A 310 -9.57 -53.95 -7.85
C LYS A 310 -9.11 -52.61 -8.39
N GLN A 311 -8.83 -52.55 -9.69
CA GLN A 311 -8.35 -51.35 -10.36
C GLN A 311 -9.18 -51.07 -11.61
N VAL A 312 -9.28 -49.79 -11.98
CA VAL A 312 -9.86 -49.32 -13.24
C VAL A 312 -8.86 -48.34 -13.85
N GLY A 313 -8.18 -48.79 -14.92
CA GLY A 313 -6.97 -48.13 -15.40
C GLY A 313 -5.89 -48.10 -14.31
N ALA A 314 -5.30 -46.93 -14.09
CA ALA A 314 -4.30 -46.72 -13.04
C ALA A 314 -4.89 -46.45 -11.63
N THR A 315 -6.21 -46.55 -11.45
CA THR A 315 -6.89 -46.14 -10.21
C THR A 315 -7.32 -47.35 -9.39
N ILE A 316 -6.93 -47.37 -8.12
CA ILE A 316 -7.36 -48.39 -7.15
C ILE A 316 -8.76 -48.05 -6.61
N LEU A 317 -9.63 -49.06 -6.50
CA LEU A 317 -10.97 -48.88 -5.93
C LEU A 317 -10.92 -48.88 -4.40
N THR A 318 -11.67 -47.94 -3.82
CA THR A 318 -12.00 -47.84 -2.39
C THR A 318 -13.50 -48.04 -2.21
N GLY A 319 -14.00 -48.06 -0.97
CA GLY A 319 -15.42 -48.30 -0.67
C GLY A 319 -16.39 -47.29 -1.30
N PRO A 320 -16.16 -45.96 -1.17
CA PRO A 320 -16.95 -44.93 -1.86
C PRO A 320 -17.01 -45.11 -3.39
N VAL A 321 -15.87 -45.45 -4.00
CA VAL A 321 -15.76 -45.70 -5.45
C VAL A 321 -16.53 -46.97 -5.86
N LEU A 322 -16.46 -48.03 -5.05
CA LEU A 322 -17.22 -49.26 -5.27
C LEU A 322 -18.74 -49.03 -5.17
N ILE A 323 -19.20 -48.18 -4.24
CA ILE A 323 -20.60 -47.74 -4.17
C ILE A 323 -20.98 -47.05 -5.48
N GLY A 324 -20.31 -45.97 -5.86
CA GLY A 324 -20.68 -45.18 -7.04
C GLY A 324 -20.67 -46.00 -8.35
N ILE A 325 -19.72 -46.93 -8.50
CA ILE A 325 -19.68 -47.86 -9.64
C ILE A 325 -20.89 -48.81 -9.60
N THR A 326 -21.19 -49.38 -8.43
CA THR A 326 -22.36 -50.27 -8.26
C THR A 326 -23.66 -49.53 -8.57
N GLU A 327 -23.88 -48.35 -7.99
CA GLU A 327 -25.04 -47.49 -8.27
C GLU A 327 -25.16 -47.20 -9.76
N SER A 328 -24.07 -46.80 -10.43
CA SER A 328 -24.08 -46.53 -11.88
C SER A 328 -24.44 -47.76 -12.72
N TYR A 329 -23.97 -48.96 -12.34
CA TYR A 329 -24.36 -50.20 -13.01
C TYR A 329 -25.83 -50.56 -12.76
N LEU A 330 -26.34 -50.41 -11.52
CA LEU A 330 -27.76 -50.62 -11.23
C LEU A 330 -28.64 -49.64 -12.00
N ASP A 331 -28.23 -48.38 -12.10
CA ASP A 331 -28.98 -47.32 -12.75
C ASP A 331 -28.99 -47.47 -14.29
N ALA A 332 -27.98 -48.11 -14.88
CA ALA A 332 -28.02 -48.57 -16.27
C ALA A 332 -29.01 -49.75 -16.44
N LEU A 333 -28.88 -50.80 -15.62
CA LEU A 333 -29.75 -51.99 -15.66
C LEU A 333 -31.24 -51.63 -15.48
N ASN A 334 -31.55 -50.73 -14.54
CA ASN A 334 -32.89 -50.21 -14.27
C ASN A 334 -33.51 -49.38 -15.42
N LYS A 335 -32.70 -48.92 -16.37
CA LYS A 335 -33.12 -48.18 -17.57
C LYS A 335 -33.19 -49.08 -18.82
N GLY A 336 -32.92 -50.37 -18.68
CA GLY A 336 -32.76 -51.29 -19.83
C GLY A 336 -31.52 -51.01 -20.67
N ALA A 337 -30.63 -50.13 -20.22
CA ALA A 337 -29.38 -49.81 -20.88
C ALA A 337 -28.28 -50.80 -20.44
N VAL A 338 -27.36 -51.14 -21.33
CA VAL A 338 -26.25 -52.01 -20.98
C VAL A 338 -25.19 -51.20 -20.21
N PRO A 339 -24.73 -51.66 -19.03
CA PRO A 339 -23.67 -50.99 -18.29
C PRO A 339 -22.44 -50.75 -19.17
N THR A 340 -21.79 -49.60 -19.01
CA THR A 340 -20.65 -49.18 -19.84
C THR A 340 -19.54 -48.68 -18.92
N ILE A 341 -18.43 -49.42 -18.88
CA ILE A 341 -17.40 -49.30 -17.82
C ILE A 341 -16.80 -47.89 -17.82
N SER A 342 -16.48 -47.32 -18.98
CA SER A 342 -15.92 -45.96 -19.06
C SER A 342 -16.87 -44.88 -18.57
N SER A 343 -18.16 -44.94 -18.90
CA SER A 343 -19.11 -43.88 -18.51
C SER A 343 -19.49 -43.98 -17.04
N SER A 344 -19.62 -45.19 -16.51
CA SER A 344 -19.80 -45.41 -15.08
C SER A 344 -18.56 -44.92 -14.31
N TRP A 345 -17.36 -45.24 -14.77
CA TRP A 345 -16.12 -44.71 -14.18
C TRP A 345 -16.05 -43.17 -14.24
N GLN A 346 -16.27 -42.55 -15.41
CA GLN A 346 -16.20 -41.09 -15.57
C GLN A 346 -17.20 -40.35 -14.68
N SER A 347 -18.42 -40.88 -14.53
CA SER A 347 -19.44 -40.33 -13.63
C SER A 347 -19.00 -40.37 -12.17
N VAL A 348 -18.33 -41.46 -11.75
CA VAL A 348 -17.80 -41.63 -10.40
C VAL A 348 -16.56 -40.78 -10.16
N GLU A 349 -15.64 -40.69 -11.13
CA GLU A 349 -14.45 -39.83 -11.06
C GLU A 349 -14.86 -38.35 -10.90
N GLU A 350 -15.86 -37.87 -11.64
CA GLU A 350 -16.39 -36.51 -11.45
C GLU A 350 -17.12 -36.35 -10.10
N ALA A 351 -17.93 -37.31 -9.66
CA ALA A 351 -18.66 -37.23 -8.39
C ALA A 351 -17.75 -37.30 -7.14
N GLU A 352 -16.66 -38.05 -7.19
CA GLU A 352 -15.66 -38.11 -6.11
C GLU A 352 -14.71 -36.90 -6.17
N CYS A 353 -14.23 -36.48 -7.35
CA CYS A 353 -13.41 -35.26 -7.47
C CYS A 353 -14.17 -34.01 -7.02
N ARG A 354 -15.50 -33.96 -7.26
CA ARG A 354 -16.37 -32.91 -6.74
C ARG A 354 -16.48 -32.94 -5.22
N ARG A 355 -16.78 -34.09 -4.62
CA ARG A 355 -16.83 -34.23 -3.15
C ARG A 355 -15.49 -33.87 -2.50
N ALA A 356 -14.37 -34.29 -3.09
CA ALA A 356 -13.03 -33.90 -2.66
C ALA A 356 -12.80 -32.39 -2.76
N TYR A 357 -13.24 -31.73 -3.85
CA TYR A 357 -13.19 -30.27 -3.99
C TYR A 357 -14.04 -29.55 -2.93
N ASP A 358 -15.27 -30.01 -2.69
CA ASP A 358 -16.20 -29.40 -1.73
C ASP A 358 -15.63 -29.50 -0.30
N SER A 359 -15.18 -30.70 0.12
CA SER A 359 -14.52 -30.90 1.41
C SER A 359 -13.20 -30.14 1.55
N ALA A 360 -12.37 -30.08 0.51
CA ALA A 360 -11.13 -29.30 0.53
C ALA A 360 -11.41 -27.80 0.66
N SER A 361 -12.46 -27.30 0.02
CA SER A 361 -12.89 -25.90 0.11
C SER A 361 -13.36 -25.52 1.51
N GLU A 362 -14.10 -26.42 2.18
CA GLU A 362 -14.52 -26.27 3.58
C GLU A 362 -13.33 -26.31 4.56
N ILE A 363 -12.38 -27.24 4.35
CA ILE A 363 -11.14 -27.31 5.13
C ILE A 363 -10.33 -26.02 4.97
N TYR A 364 -10.17 -25.48 3.75
CA TYR A 364 -9.51 -24.17 3.57
C TYR A 364 -10.26 -23.05 4.32
N MET A 365 -11.59 -23.00 4.22
CA MET A 365 -12.39 -21.95 4.86
C MET A 365 -12.31 -21.95 6.38
N SER A 366 -12.08 -23.12 6.99
CA SER A 366 -12.00 -23.33 8.44
C SER A 366 -10.56 -23.33 8.99
N THR A 367 -9.54 -23.68 8.20
CA THR A 367 -8.13 -23.62 8.63
C THR A 367 -7.41 -22.32 8.28
N PHE A 368 -7.95 -21.51 7.36
CA PHE A 368 -7.41 -20.18 7.04
C PHE A 368 -7.64 -19.22 8.22
N ASP A 369 -6.56 -18.93 8.96
CA ASP A 369 -6.59 -18.09 10.15
C ASP A 369 -6.83 -16.61 9.80
N ARG A 370 -8.02 -16.12 10.14
CA ARG A 370 -8.47 -14.74 9.95
C ARG A 370 -8.19 -13.85 11.17
N THR A 371 -7.42 -14.33 12.15
CA THR A 371 -7.06 -13.59 13.36
C THR A 371 -5.64 -13.01 13.32
N LYS A 372 -4.76 -13.48 12.41
CA LYS A 372 -3.43 -12.87 12.17
C LYS A 372 -3.55 -11.40 11.74
N SER A 373 -2.49 -10.63 11.97
CA SER A 373 -2.42 -9.20 11.61
C SER A 373 -2.70 -8.99 10.11
N PRO A 374 -3.26 -7.82 9.70
CA PRO A 374 -3.53 -7.51 8.30
C PRO A 374 -2.25 -7.10 7.54
N GLU A 375 -1.19 -7.88 7.72
CA GLU A 375 0.14 -7.68 7.15
C GLU A 375 0.42 -8.79 6.13
N GLU A 376 0.99 -8.42 4.98
CA GLU A 376 1.03 -9.34 3.84
C GLU A 376 1.83 -10.63 4.10
N ALA A 377 2.88 -10.59 4.93
CA ALA A 377 3.63 -11.78 5.30
C ALA A 377 2.78 -12.76 6.14
N ALA A 378 2.17 -12.28 7.23
CA ALA A 378 1.36 -13.11 8.13
C ALA A 378 0.11 -13.69 7.44
N LEU A 379 -0.56 -12.88 6.60
CA LEU A 379 -1.70 -13.36 5.81
C LEU A 379 -1.29 -14.41 4.77
N ARG A 380 -0.12 -14.25 4.14
CA ARG A 380 0.39 -15.22 3.15
C ARG A 380 0.80 -16.54 3.79
N GLU A 381 1.43 -16.50 4.97
CA GLU A 381 1.74 -17.69 5.77
C GLU A 381 0.47 -18.47 6.14
N ALA A 382 -0.55 -17.80 6.70
CA ALA A 382 -1.84 -18.43 7.01
C ALA A 382 -2.55 -18.99 5.76
N HIS A 383 -2.40 -18.34 4.61
CA HIS A 383 -2.91 -18.84 3.34
C HIS A 383 -2.19 -20.11 2.89
N GLU A 384 -0.86 -20.12 2.90
CA GLU A 384 -0.05 -21.26 2.46
C GLU A 384 -0.27 -22.48 3.37
N GLU A 385 -0.38 -22.29 4.69
CA GLU A 385 -0.78 -23.34 5.64
C GLU A 385 -2.17 -23.94 5.31
N ALA A 386 -3.16 -23.09 5.02
CA ALA A 386 -4.52 -23.53 4.73
C ALA A 386 -4.63 -24.21 3.35
N VAL A 387 -3.88 -23.73 2.36
CA VAL A 387 -3.72 -24.35 1.04
C VAL A 387 -3.08 -25.73 1.17
N GLN A 388 -2.00 -25.88 1.94
CA GLN A 388 -1.36 -27.19 2.16
C GLN A 388 -2.32 -28.18 2.83
N ARG A 389 -2.99 -27.78 3.92
CA ARG A 389 -3.97 -28.62 4.63
C ARG A 389 -5.14 -29.02 3.73
N SER A 390 -5.64 -28.09 2.91
CA SER A 390 -6.72 -28.34 1.95
C SER A 390 -6.29 -29.26 0.79
N LEU A 391 -5.12 -29.04 0.20
CA LEU A 391 -4.56 -29.88 -0.87
C LEU A 391 -4.23 -31.29 -0.39
N ALA A 392 -3.84 -31.48 0.88
CA ALA A 392 -3.64 -32.81 1.45
C ALA A 392 -4.98 -33.58 1.51
N VAL A 393 -6.06 -32.94 2.01
CA VAL A 393 -7.41 -33.53 2.02
C VAL A 393 -7.92 -33.80 0.61
N TYR A 394 -7.69 -32.88 -0.34
CA TYR A 394 -8.04 -33.08 -1.74
C TYR A 394 -7.32 -34.30 -2.33
N ASN A 395 -5.99 -34.37 -2.22
CA ASN A 395 -5.21 -35.46 -2.82
C ASN A 395 -5.44 -36.83 -2.17
N ALA A 396 -5.87 -36.87 -0.90
CA ALA A 396 -6.27 -38.09 -0.21
C ALA A 396 -7.71 -38.57 -0.54
N SER A 397 -8.53 -37.70 -1.15
CA SER A 397 -9.96 -37.98 -1.40
C SER A 397 -10.32 -37.98 -2.90
N ALA A 398 -9.56 -37.27 -3.74
CA ALA A 398 -9.80 -37.15 -5.17
C ALA A 398 -9.37 -38.43 -5.91
N VAL A 399 -10.31 -39.00 -6.65
CA VAL A 399 -10.15 -40.29 -7.33
C VAL A 399 -9.63 -40.07 -8.75
N GLY A 400 -8.80 -41.00 -9.23
CA GLY A 400 -8.28 -41.00 -10.59
C GLY A 400 -7.02 -40.16 -10.79
N VAL A 401 -6.55 -40.21 -12.04
CA VAL A 401 -5.44 -39.39 -12.59
C VAL A 401 -5.86 -38.71 -13.90
N GLY A 402 -7.16 -38.65 -14.17
CA GLY A 402 -7.73 -38.16 -15.42
C GLY A 402 -7.91 -36.64 -15.47
N SER A 403 -8.48 -36.18 -16.58
CA SER A 403 -8.79 -34.76 -16.81
C SER A 403 -9.79 -34.18 -15.80
N MET A 404 -10.65 -35.00 -15.21
CA MET A 404 -11.63 -34.55 -14.20
C MET A 404 -10.97 -34.17 -12.88
N ARG A 405 -9.99 -34.95 -12.39
CA ARG A 405 -9.18 -34.54 -11.23
C ARG A 405 -8.49 -33.21 -11.49
N LYS A 406 -7.79 -33.07 -12.61
CA LYS A 406 -7.10 -31.81 -12.96
C LYS A 406 -8.06 -30.62 -13.06
N LYS A 407 -9.25 -30.80 -13.65
CA LYS A 407 -10.33 -29.80 -13.71
C LYS A 407 -10.73 -29.32 -12.30
N TYR A 408 -10.94 -30.24 -11.36
CA TYR A 408 -11.31 -29.87 -9.98
C TYR A 408 -10.15 -29.31 -9.17
N GLU A 409 -8.92 -29.76 -9.38
CA GLU A 409 -7.72 -29.18 -8.79
C GLU A 409 -7.50 -27.72 -9.26
N GLU A 410 -7.66 -27.46 -10.56
CA GLU A 410 -7.62 -26.09 -11.09
C GLU A 410 -8.74 -25.19 -10.53
N LEU A 411 -9.94 -25.74 -10.33
CA LEU A 411 -11.04 -25.02 -9.66
C LEU A 411 -10.69 -24.72 -8.21
N LEU A 412 -10.08 -25.66 -7.49
CA LEU A 412 -9.64 -25.49 -6.10
C LEU A 412 -8.55 -24.41 -5.97
N GLN A 413 -7.56 -24.41 -6.87
CA GLN A 413 -6.56 -23.34 -6.94
C GLN A 413 -7.17 -21.97 -7.28
N LYS A 414 -8.19 -21.91 -8.16
CA LYS A 414 -8.93 -20.67 -8.47
C LYS A 414 -9.75 -20.19 -7.25
N PHE A 415 -10.35 -21.12 -6.50
CA PHE A 415 -11.06 -20.85 -5.24
C PHE A 415 -10.12 -20.27 -4.17
N PHE A 416 -8.98 -20.89 -3.92
CA PHE A 416 -7.97 -20.38 -2.97
C PHE A 416 -7.55 -18.94 -3.28
N LYS A 417 -7.17 -18.67 -4.54
CA LYS A 417 -6.72 -17.35 -4.99
C LYS A 417 -7.82 -16.29 -4.81
N LYS A 418 -9.06 -16.61 -5.21
CA LYS A 418 -10.19 -15.70 -5.02
C LYS A 418 -10.47 -15.43 -3.54
N ALA A 419 -10.58 -16.47 -2.72
CA ALA A 419 -10.88 -16.35 -1.31
C ALA A 419 -9.81 -15.55 -0.54
N PHE A 420 -8.53 -15.74 -0.90
CA PHE A 420 -7.42 -14.97 -0.35
C PHE A 420 -7.48 -13.49 -0.73
N GLU A 421 -7.66 -13.16 -2.02
CA GLU A 421 -7.73 -11.77 -2.46
C GLU A 421 -8.98 -11.04 -1.94
N ASP A 422 -10.13 -11.72 -1.87
CA ASP A 422 -11.35 -11.14 -1.29
C ASP A 422 -11.20 -10.89 0.23
N TYR A 423 -10.52 -11.77 0.96
CA TYR A 423 -10.18 -11.52 2.37
C TYR A 423 -9.12 -10.43 2.54
N LYS A 424 -8.03 -10.47 1.77
CA LYS A 424 -6.93 -9.49 1.79
C LYS A 424 -7.45 -8.08 1.54
N ARG A 425 -8.36 -7.91 0.56
CA ARG A 425 -9.03 -6.63 0.29
C ARG A 425 -9.82 -6.11 1.49
N ASN A 426 -10.61 -6.97 2.13
CA ASN A 426 -11.42 -6.59 3.29
C ASN A 426 -10.55 -6.26 4.51
N ALA A 427 -9.55 -7.09 4.81
CA ALA A 427 -8.61 -6.89 5.91
C ALA A 427 -7.80 -5.59 5.76
N PHE A 428 -7.33 -5.29 4.53
CA PHE A 428 -6.65 -4.03 4.24
C PHE A 428 -7.59 -2.81 4.32
N MET A 429 -8.84 -2.93 3.87
CA MET A 429 -9.84 -1.86 3.98
C MET A 429 -10.19 -1.55 5.45
N GLU A 430 -10.36 -2.57 6.29
CA GLU A 430 -10.55 -2.38 7.73
C GLU A 430 -9.33 -1.77 8.41
N ALA A 431 -8.13 -2.22 8.06
CA ALA A 431 -6.87 -1.69 8.59
C ALA A 431 -6.70 -0.20 8.20
N ASP A 432 -7.03 0.16 6.97
CA ASP A 432 -6.98 1.52 6.46
C ASP A 432 -8.03 2.44 7.14
N LEU A 433 -9.22 1.92 7.42
CA LEU A 433 -10.26 2.61 8.20
C LEU A 433 -9.82 2.81 9.67
N LYS A 434 -9.24 1.79 10.31
CA LYS A 434 -8.66 1.87 11.66
C LYS A 434 -7.56 2.93 11.72
N CYS A 435 -6.64 2.94 10.75
CA CYS A 435 -5.60 3.98 10.60
C CYS A 435 -6.21 5.39 10.47
N SER A 436 -7.26 5.55 9.68
CA SER A 436 -7.93 6.84 9.45
C SER A 436 -8.61 7.36 10.72
N ASN A 437 -9.30 6.48 11.46
CA ASN A 437 -9.98 6.82 12.70
C ASN A 437 -8.98 7.17 13.82
N ALA A 438 -7.87 6.44 13.92
CA ALA A 438 -6.79 6.74 14.85
C ALA A 438 -6.17 8.12 14.55
N ILE A 439 -5.82 8.40 13.30
CA ILE A 439 -5.29 9.72 12.88
C ILE A 439 -6.29 10.85 13.15
N GLN A 440 -7.59 10.64 12.93
CA GLN A 440 -8.61 11.64 13.28
C GLN A 440 -8.68 11.89 14.79
N SER A 441 -8.48 10.86 15.62
CA SER A 441 -8.39 10.96 17.08
C SER A 441 -7.11 11.68 17.54
N MET A 442 -5.95 11.30 17.00
CA MET A 442 -4.65 11.95 17.24
C MET A 442 -4.72 13.43 16.89
N GLY A 443 -5.27 13.79 15.72
CA GLY A 443 -5.43 15.18 15.30
C GLY A 443 -6.46 15.97 16.11
N LYS A 444 -7.36 15.34 16.86
CA LYS A 444 -8.21 16.02 17.86
C LYS A 444 -7.42 16.25 19.15
N ARG A 445 -6.75 15.21 19.68
CA ARG A 445 -5.92 15.28 20.90
C ARG A 445 -4.77 16.27 20.79
N LEU A 446 -4.05 16.27 19.67
CA LEU A 446 -2.96 17.22 19.39
C LEU A 446 -3.46 18.66 19.29
N ARG A 447 -4.59 18.91 18.60
CA ARG A 447 -5.19 20.26 18.56
C ARG A 447 -5.62 20.74 19.94
N ALA A 448 -6.18 19.88 20.78
CA ALA A 448 -6.51 20.23 22.16
C ALA A 448 -5.26 20.62 22.96
N ALA A 449 -4.17 19.86 22.85
CA ALA A 449 -2.88 20.21 23.48
C ALA A 449 -2.33 21.57 22.99
N CYS A 450 -2.45 21.87 21.69
CA CYS A 450 -2.07 23.17 21.11
C CYS A 450 -3.03 24.34 21.46
N HIS A 451 -4.11 24.10 22.22
CA HIS A 451 -5.07 25.11 22.65
C HIS A 451 -5.28 25.17 24.18
N ALA A 452 -4.56 24.35 24.94
CA ALA A 452 -4.56 24.44 26.41
C ALA A 452 -3.93 25.76 26.89
N SER A 453 -4.45 26.32 27.99
CA SER A 453 -3.96 27.59 28.56
C SER A 453 -2.57 27.48 29.20
N ASP A 454 -2.11 26.26 29.46
CA ASP A 454 -0.80 25.91 30.01
C ASP A 454 0.11 25.21 28.98
N ALA A 455 -0.24 25.30 27.69
CA ALA A 455 0.46 24.65 26.59
C ALA A 455 1.92 25.12 26.48
N SER A 456 2.82 24.16 26.29
CA SER A 456 4.24 24.41 26.03
C SER A 456 4.75 23.43 24.97
N VAL A 457 5.82 23.80 24.27
CA VAL A 457 6.45 22.94 23.23
C VAL A 457 6.76 21.55 23.79
N GLU A 458 7.31 21.47 25.01
CA GLU A 458 7.67 20.21 25.65
C GLU A 458 6.45 19.33 25.97
N LYS A 459 5.32 19.91 26.40
CA LYS A 459 4.07 19.17 26.61
C LYS A 459 3.49 18.69 25.28
N ILE A 460 3.50 19.53 24.24
CA ILE A 460 3.00 19.17 22.90
C ILE A 460 3.82 18.03 22.30
N VAL A 461 5.15 18.05 22.44
CA VAL A 461 6.04 16.96 22.02
C VAL A 461 5.72 15.66 22.79
N LYS A 462 5.58 15.71 24.12
CA LYS A 462 5.24 14.53 24.93
C LYS A 462 3.86 13.95 24.58
N VAL A 463 2.88 14.79 24.25
CA VAL A 463 1.57 14.34 23.75
C VAL A 463 1.69 13.72 22.35
N LEU A 464 2.48 14.30 21.45
CA LEU A 464 2.70 13.75 20.11
C LEU A 464 3.40 12.39 20.17
N ASP A 465 4.45 12.25 20.98
CA ASP A 465 5.21 11.02 21.19
C ASP A 465 4.32 9.87 21.70
N ALA A 466 3.54 10.12 22.76
CA ALA A 466 2.56 9.16 23.27
C ALA A 466 1.49 8.77 22.22
N LEU A 467 1.03 9.71 21.40
CA LEU A 467 0.10 9.44 20.28
C LEU A 467 0.76 8.57 19.20
N LEU A 468 2.05 8.76 18.92
CA LEU A 468 2.79 7.94 17.95
C LEU A 468 2.96 6.51 18.45
N SER A 469 3.34 6.29 19.71
CA SER A 469 3.41 4.95 20.30
C SER A 469 2.04 4.24 20.31
N GLU A 470 0.97 4.95 20.65
CA GLU A 470 -0.40 4.44 20.63
C GLU A 470 -0.84 4.03 19.21
N TYR A 471 -0.47 4.81 18.19
CA TYR A 471 -0.71 4.49 16.78
C TYR A 471 0.14 3.31 16.30
N GLU A 472 1.42 3.26 16.66
CA GLU A 472 2.34 2.20 16.24
C GLU A 472 1.90 0.83 16.77
N ALA A 473 1.42 0.74 18.02
CA ALA A 473 0.95 -0.50 18.62
C ALA A 473 -0.46 -0.93 18.14
N SER A 474 -1.34 0.01 17.78
CA SER A 474 -2.74 -0.29 17.44
C SER A 474 -3.02 -0.43 15.93
N CYS A 475 -2.34 0.35 15.10
CA CYS A 475 -2.60 0.43 13.67
C CYS A 475 -1.67 -0.47 12.86
N HIS A 476 -2.19 -1.05 11.78
CA HIS A 476 -1.56 -2.12 11.00
C HIS A 476 -1.87 -1.95 9.50
N GLY A 477 -1.26 -2.76 8.64
CA GLY A 477 -1.55 -2.80 7.20
C GLY A 477 -0.76 -1.79 6.35
N PRO A 478 -0.83 -1.91 5.01
CA PRO A 478 0.12 -1.26 4.09
C PRO A 478 0.07 0.27 4.10
N GLY A 479 -1.11 0.86 4.37
CA GLY A 479 -1.29 2.32 4.42
C GLY A 479 -0.76 3.00 5.70
N LYS A 480 -0.42 2.24 6.74
CA LYS A 480 -0.04 2.73 8.10
C LYS A 480 0.97 3.88 8.03
N TRP A 481 2.14 3.62 7.47
CA TRP A 481 3.27 4.57 7.48
C TRP A 481 3.04 5.77 6.55
N GLN A 482 2.39 5.56 5.40
CA GLN A 482 2.06 6.65 4.48
C GLN A 482 1.06 7.63 5.11
N LYS A 483 0.01 7.13 5.76
CA LYS A 483 -0.97 7.97 6.46
C LYS A 483 -0.36 8.66 7.68
N LEU A 484 0.52 8.00 8.42
CA LEU A 484 1.23 8.60 9.55
C LEU A 484 2.16 9.74 9.12
N ALA A 485 2.89 9.58 8.00
CA ALA A 485 3.74 10.63 7.44
C ALA A 485 2.93 11.87 7.01
N VAL A 486 1.80 11.68 6.33
CA VAL A 486 0.88 12.77 5.95
C VAL A 486 0.29 13.45 7.18
N PHE A 487 -0.10 12.69 8.21
CA PHE A 487 -0.56 13.25 9.48
C PHE A 487 0.50 14.09 10.18
N LEU A 488 1.76 13.63 10.22
CA LEU A 488 2.87 14.37 10.81
C LEU A 488 3.15 15.67 10.05
N GLN A 489 3.17 15.64 8.72
CA GLN A 489 3.33 16.85 7.90
C GLN A 489 2.21 17.87 8.19
N GLN A 490 0.95 17.45 8.11
CA GLN A 490 -0.22 18.32 8.39
C GLN A 490 -0.25 18.84 9.84
N SER A 491 0.29 18.07 10.79
CA SER A 491 0.41 18.48 12.19
C SER A 491 1.44 19.58 12.40
N MET A 492 2.56 19.50 11.69
CA MET A 492 3.61 20.53 11.70
C MET A 492 3.15 21.79 10.97
N GLU A 493 2.59 21.67 9.76
CA GLU A 493 2.16 22.79 8.93
C GLU A 493 0.95 23.56 9.49
N GLY A 494 0.08 22.89 10.27
CA GLY A 494 -1.11 23.48 10.88
C GLY A 494 -0.98 23.70 12.39
N PRO A 495 -1.54 22.82 13.25
CA PRO A 495 -1.71 23.08 14.68
C PRO A 495 -0.45 23.52 15.46
N ILE A 496 0.72 22.99 15.10
CA ILE A 496 1.99 23.31 15.77
C ILE A 496 2.54 24.65 15.26
N LEU A 497 2.43 24.94 13.97
CA LEU A 497 2.82 26.22 13.39
C LEU A 497 1.89 27.37 13.84
N ASP A 498 0.59 27.14 13.97
CA ASP A 498 -0.35 28.13 14.51
C ASP A 498 -0.22 28.33 16.03
N PHE A 499 0.20 27.31 16.79
CA PHE A 499 0.66 27.47 18.16
C PHE A 499 1.94 28.33 18.23
N THR A 500 2.91 28.03 17.37
CA THR A 500 4.19 28.75 17.32
C THR A 500 4.00 30.21 16.92
N ARG A 501 3.16 30.50 15.92
CA ARG A 501 2.75 31.88 15.55
C ARG A 501 2.14 32.62 16.73
N ARG A 502 1.12 32.05 17.39
CA ARG A 502 0.47 32.69 18.54
C ARG A 502 1.46 33.00 19.68
N HIS A 503 2.44 32.14 19.94
CA HIS A 503 3.52 32.44 20.88
C HIS A 503 4.47 33.55 20.40
N ILE A 504 4.82 33.58 19.11
CA ILE A 504 5.62 34.68 18.54
C ILE A 504 4.84 36.00 18.62
N ASP A 505 3.56 36.02 18.28
CA ASP A 505 2.69 37.20 18.34
C ASP A 505 2.50 37.69 19.79
N GLN A 506 2.36 36.77 20.74
CA GLN A 506 2.36 37.07 22.19
C GLN A 506 3.67 37.74 22.62
N ILE A 507 4.82 37.15 22.27
CA ILE A 507 6.15 37.70 22.58
C ILE A 507 6.38 39.05 21.89
N VAL A 508 5.90 39.25 20.67
CA VAL A 508 5.94 40.53 19.94
C VAL A 508 5.03 41.57 20.60
N SER A 509 3.85 41.17 21.07
CA SER A 509 2.94 42.05 21.83
C SER A 509 3.55 42.48 23.17
N GLU A 510 4.14 41.56 23.92
CA GLU A 510 4.86 41.84 25.17
C GLU A 510 6.09 42.74 24.93
N LYS A 511 6.88 42.46 23.89
CA LYS A 511 7.98 43.32 23.44
C LYS A 511 7.48 44.72 23.08
N ASN A 512 6.37 44.84 22.35
CA ASN A 512 5.80 46.14 21.99
C ASN A 512 5.27 46.89 23.22
N SER A 513 4.66 46.19 24.19
CA SER A 513 4.28 46.75 25.49
C SER A 513 5.49 47.26 26.26
N LEU A 514 6.59 46.52 26.28
CA LEU A 514 7.86 46.93 26.89
C LEU A 514 8.48 48.14 26.16
N VAL A 515 8.49 48.16 24.83
CA VAL A 515 8.96 49.32 24.04
C VAL A 515 8.11 50.57 24.29
N LEU A 516 6.79 50.43 24.41
CA LEU A 516 5.90 51.54 24.79
C LEU A 516 6.17 52.03 26.22
N LYS A 517 6.43 51.13 27.17
CA LYS A 517 6.87 51.50 28.53
C LYS A 517 8.22 52.23 28.51
N CYS A 518 9.18 51.77 27.71
CA CYS A 518 10.48 52.43 27.55
C CYS A 518 10.33 53.83 26.97
N ARG A 519 9.56 54.01 25.89
CA ARG A 519 9.26 55.35 25.33
C ARG A 519 8.55 56.26 26.33
N ALA A 520 7.58 55.73 27.09
CA ALA A 520 6.92 56.48 28.15
C ALA A 520 7.85 56.85 29.33
N ILE A 521 8.98 56.16 29.50
CA ILE A 521 10.05 56.55 30.43
C ILE A 521 10.96 57.60 29.79
N GLU A 522 11.39 57.42 28.53
CA GLU A 522 12.15 58.43 27.78
C GLU A 522 11.43 59.78 27.69
N ASP A 523 10.12 59.79 27.40
CA ASP A 523 9.35 61.02 27.24
C ASP A 523 9.09 61.70 28.60
N LYS A 524 8.99 60.94 29.70
CA LYS A 524 9.06 61.50 31.06
C LYS A 524 10.43 62.10 31.35
N MET A 525 11.52 61.45 30.92
CA MET A 525 12.88 61.94 31.11
C MET A 525 13.13 63.24 30.32
N LYS A 526 12.63 63.32 29.07
CA LYS A 526 12.62 64.55 28.25
C LYS A 526 11.80 65.66 28.92
N LEU A 527 10.64 65.34 29.50
CA LEU A 527 9.82 66.30 30.22
C LEU A 527 10.51 66.84 31.48
N VAL A 528 11.18 65.99 32.26
CA VAL A 528 11.97 66.38 33.43
C VAL A 528 13.17 67.24 33.01
N ASN A 529 13.91 66.85 31.97
CA ASN A 529 15.01 67.67 31.44
C ASN A 529 14.51 69.04 30.97
N LYS A 530 13.37 69.10 30.28
CA LYS A 530 12.79 70.38 29.86
C LYS A 530 12.32 71.23 31.05
N GLN A 531 11.75 70.62 32.09
CA GLN A 531 11.43 71.34 33.34
C GLN A 531 12.67 71.87 34.05
N LEU A 532 13.81 71.19 33.93
CA LEU A 532 15.12 71.67 34.42
C LEU A 532 15.62 72.86 33.58
N GLU A 533 15.64 72.73 32.25
CA GLU A 533 16.02 73.81 31.31
C GLU A 533 15.16 75.07 31.49
N ASP A 534 13.84 74.92 31.54
CA ASP A 534 12.90 76.03 31.76
C ASP A 534 13.10 76.65 33.17
N SER A 535 13.50 75.87 34.19
CA SER A 535 13.84 76.37 35.53
C SER A 535 15.15 77.16 35.56
N GLU A 536 16.21 76.67 34.93
CA GLU A 536 17.49 77.38 34.80
C GLU A 536 17.34 78.68 33.99
N LYS A 537 16.51 78.65 32.96
CA LYS A 537 16.16 79.82 32.16
C LYS A 537 15.35 80.84 32.96
N TYR A 538 14.38 80.40 33.76
CA TYR A 538 13.62 81.28 34.65
C TYR A 538 14.52 81.92 35.71
N LYS A 539 15.46 81.15 36.29
CA LYS A 539 16.48 81.64 37.23
C LYS A 539 17.40 82.70 36.58
N SER A 540 17.76 82.50 35.31
CA SER A 540 18.57 83.44 34.53
C SER A 540 17.83 84.73 34.19
N GLU A 541 16.55 84.66 33.81
CA GLU A 541 15.71 85.86 33.64
C GLU A 541 15.47 86.60 34.96
N TYR A 542 15.30 85.88 36.07
CA TYR A 542 15.09 86.48 37.39
C TYR A 542 16.31 87.28 37.85
N LEU A 543 17.52 86.74 37.64
CA LEU A 543 18.79 87.46 37.84
C LEU A 543 18.86 88.73 36.99
N LYS A 544 18.56 88.62 35.69
CA LYS A 544 18.63 89.76 34.77
C LYS A 544 17.66 90.89 35.16
N ARG A 545 16.41 90.55 35.52
CA ARG A 545 15.42 91.51 36.02
C ARG A 545 15.84 92.15 37.35
N TYR A 546 16.69 91.49 38.14
CA TYR A 546 17.23 92.04 39.39
C TYR A 546 18.29 93.13 39.10
N ASP A 547 19.19 92.90 38.15
CA ASP A 547 20.16 93.91 37.68
C ASP A 547 19.47 95.08 36.98
N ASP A 548 18.50 94.82 36.10
CA ASP A 548 17.72 95.86 35.42
C ASP A 548 16.99 96.75 36.46
N ALA A 549 16.36 96.15 37.46
CA ALA A 549 15.68 96.88 38.54
C ALA A 549 16.63 97.69 39.46
N ILE A 550 17.89 97.26 39.64
CA ILE A 550 18.92 98.04 40.36
C ILE A 550 19.33 99.27 39.56
N ASN A 551 19.47 99.15 38.23
CA ASN A 551 19.82 100.25 37.35
C ASN A 551 18.67 101.26 37.19
N ASP A 552 17.43 100.79 37.01
CA ASP A 552 16.26 101.67 36.97
C ASP A 552 15.99 102.36 38.31
N LYS A 553 16.30 101.72 39.44
CA LYS A 553 16.22 102.38 40.76
C LYS A 553 17.25 103.50 40.94
N LYS A 554 18.41 103.46 40.25
CA LYS A 554 19.33 104.61 40.17
C LYS A 554 18.73 105.72 39.31
N LYS A 555 18.33 105.42 38.07
CA LYS A 555 17.70 106.41 37.16
C LYS A 555 16.50 107.11 37.79
N LEU A 556 15.61 106.36 38.44
CA LEU A 556 14.42 106.91 39.09
C LEU A 556 14.78 107.80 40.30
N ALA A 557 15.91 107.59 40.98
CA ALA A 557 16.35 108.52 42.02
C ALA A 557 16.71 109.89 41.43
N ASP A 558 17.49 109.91 40.34
CA ASP A 558 17.90 111.13 39.64
C ASP A 558 16.71 111.82 38.93
N GLU A 559 15.79 111.03 38.35
CA GLU A 559 14.57 111.55 37.73
C GLU A 559 13.55 112.06 38.75
N TYR A 560 13.31 111.40 39.89
CA TYR A 560 12.38 111.90 40.90
C TYR A 560 12.87 113.19 41.57
N ALA A 561 14.19 113.34 41.77
CA ALA A 561 14.78 114.62 42.20
C ALA A 561 14.48 115.76 41.20
N SER A 562 14.47 115.44 39.90
CA SER A 562 14.18 116.40 38.83
C SER A 562 12.67 116.65 38.62
N ARG A 563 11.83 115.63 38.88
CA ARG A 563 10.40 115.61 38.52
C ARG A 563 9.50 116.07 39.66
N MET A 564 9.93 115.99 40.93
CA MET A 564 9.23 116.63 42.05
C MET A 564 9.15 118.15 41.90
N ASN A 565 10.15 118.80 41.30
CA ASN A 565 10.11 120.24 40.99
C ASN A 565 9.04 120.63 39.96
N ASN A 566 8.46 119.67 39.24
CA ASN A 566 7.46 119.92 38.18
C ASN A 566 6.06 119.34 38.49
N LEU A 567 5.85 118.75 39.68
CA LEU A 567 4.56 118.19 40.11
C LEU A 567 3.59 119.25 40.68
N GLN A 568 3.40 120.36 39.97
CA GLN A 568 2.49 121.43 40.38
C GLN A 568 1.75 122.11 39.20
N GLY A 569 1.53 121.35 38.12
CA GLY A 569 0.68 121.71 36.98
C GLY A 569 -0.73 121.12 37.06
N ASP A 570 -1.25 120.67 35.91
CA ASP A 570 -2.69 120.62 35.66
C ASP A 570 -3.39 119.26 35.82
N ASN A 571 -4.69 119.34 36.12
CA ASN A 571 -5.50 118.28 36.69
C ASN A 571 -6.70 117.89 35.77
N SER A 572 -7.16 116.64 35.92
CA SER A 572 -8.54 116.15 35.74
C SER A 572 -9.17 115.87 34.35
N SER A 573 -9.73 114.65 34.27
CA SER A 573 -11.02 114.25 33.65
C SER A 573 -11.18 114.07 32.12
N LEU A 574 -11.57 112.86 31.69
CA LEU A 574 -12.51 112.67 30.56
C LEU A 574 -13.24 111.28 30.51
N LYS A 575 -14.55 111.31 30.78
CA LYS A 575 -15.68 110.50 30.22
C LYS A 575 -15.60 108.96 30.08
N GLU A 576 -16.57 108.30 30.73
CA GLU A 576 -17.22 107.04 30.28
C GLU A 576 -18.27 107.30 29.17
N ARG A 577 -18.71 106.26 28.41
CA ARG A 577 -20.12 105.81 28.24
C ARG A 577 -20.39 104.82 27.07
N CYS A 578 -21.48 104.04 27.20
CA CYS A 578 -22.22 103.22 26.18
C CYS A 578 -21.49 101.97 25.59
N SER A 579 -22.03 100.74 25.46
CA SER A 579 -23.31 100.07 25.78
C SER A 579 -24.58 100.51 25.01
N SER A 580 -25.49 99.64 24.51
CA SER A 580 -25.51 98.18 24.14
C SER A 580 -26.82 97.82 23.38
N LEU A 581 -26.95 96.67 22.68
CA LEU A 581 -28.19 96.25 21.96
C LEU A 581 -28.36 94.72 21.70
N MET A 582 -29.64 94.29 21.58
CA MET A 582 -30.30 93.05 21.05
C MET A 582 -29.50 91.81 20.56
N LYS A 583 -29.92 90.53 20.69
CA LYS A 583 -31.11 89.84 21.26
C LYS A 583 -32.48 89.95 20.54
N THR A 584 -32.82 88.99 19.65
CA THR A 584 -34.13 88.26 19.45
C THR A 584 -34.19 87.52 18.10
N LEU A 585 -34.64 86.24 18.06
CA LEU A 585 -35.43 85.65 16.95
C LEU A 585 -36.01 84.25 17.32
N ASP A 586 -37.25 84.20 17.79
CA ASP A 586 -38.08 82.98 17.80
C ASP A 586 -38.98 82.95 16.55
N SER A 587 -39.14 81.79 15.90
CA SER A 587 -40.29 81.47 15.03
C SER A 587 -40.33 79.99 14.61
N ALA A 588 -41.46 79.57 14.01
CA ALA A 588 -41.67 78.28 13.31
C ALA A 588 -41.60 76.97 14.14
N LYS A 589 -42.58 76.79 15.04
CA LYS A 589 -43.17 75.46 15.30
C LYS A 589 -44.37 75.22 14.34
N GLN A 590 -44.92 74.00 14.40
CA GLN A 590 -46.19 73.55 13.80
C GLN A 590 -46.22 73.39 12.26
N GLU A 591 -46.56 72.18 11.81
CA GLU A 591 -47.74 72.02 10.94
C GLU A 591 -48.32 70.58 10.95
N THR A 592 -47.80 69.65 10.15
CA THR A 592 -48.63 68.59 9.55
C THR A 592 -48.77 67.29 10.37
N LEU A 593 -49.94 67.02 10.95
CA LEU A 593 -50.19 65.88 11.86
C LEU A 593 -50.98 64.70 11.26
N ASP A 594 -51.74 64.91 10.17
CA ASP A 594 -52.95 64.09 9.91
C ASP A 594 -52.88 63.01 8.82
N TRP A 595 -51.82 62.93 8.01
CA TRP A 595 -51.91 62.32 6.67
C TRP A 595 -51.78 60.79 6.50
N ARG A 596 -51.70 59.96 7.56
CA ARG A 596 -51.72 58.49 7.36
C ARG A 596 -52.30 57.58 8.46
N ARG A 597 -53.13 58.09 9.38
CA ARG A 597 -53.84 57.24 10.37
C ARG A 597 -55.09 56.49 9.84
N LYS A 598 -55.33 56.46 8.52
CA LYS A 598 -56.61 56.00 7.92
C LYS A 598 -56.51 54.95 6.79
N TYR A 599 -55.33 54.46 6.41
CA TYR A 599 -55.20 53.62 5.21
C TYR A 599 -55.52 52.13 5.46
N ASP A 600 -54.59 51.35 6.03
CA ASP A 600 -54.71 49.88 6.03
C ASP A 600 -55.42 49.25 7.24
N GLN A 601 -56.59 49.78 7.59
CA GLN A 601 -57.57 49.06 8.42
C GLN A 601 -58.15 47.81 7.70
N VAL A 602 -57.71 47.56 6.46
CA VAL A 602 -58.08 46.45 5.57
C VAL A 602 -57.31 45.16 5.89
N LEU A 603 -56.04 45.21 6.33
CA LEU A 603 -55.21 44.01 6.52
C LEU A 603 -55.80 42.98 7.51
N SER A 604 -56.62 43.42 8.46
CA SER A 604 -57.27 42.54 9.44
C SER A 604 -58.27 41.54 8.84
N LYS A 605 -58.73 41.73 7.59
CA LYS A 605 -59.69 40.82 6.94
C LYS A 605 -59.05 39.64 6.19
N GLN A 606 -57.71 39.61 6.07
CA GLN A 606 -57.02 38.53 5.34
C GLN A 606 -57.02 37.19 6.10
N LYS A 607 -57.01 37.22 7.45
CA LYS A 607 -56.81 36.03 8.28
C LYS A 607 -58.03 35.11 8.41
N ALA A 608 -59.22 35.56 7.99
CA ALA A 608 -60.45 34.77 8.04
C ALA A 608 -60.66 33.86 6.80
N ARG A 609 -59.59 33.51 6.07
CA ARG A 609 -59.62 32.64 4.89
C ARG A 609 -58.84 31.33 5.05
N GLU A 610 -58.04 31.18 6.10
CA GLU A 610 -57.30 29.94 6.36
C GLU A 610 -58.24 28.85 6.90
N ASP A 611 -59.23 29.23 7.72
CA ASP A 611 -60.30 28.35 8.25
C ASP A 611 -61.14 27.66 7.15
N GLN A 612 -61.17 28.22 5.93
CA GLN A 612 -61.88 27.64 4.79
C GLN A 612 -61.22 26.33 4.28
N THR A 613 -60.00 26.01 4.71
CA THR A 613 -59.29 24.78 4.30
C THR A 613 -59.54 23.57 5.21
N ALA A 614 -60.17 23.77 6.36
CA ALA A 614 -60.42 22.70 7.33
C ALA A 614 -61.67 21.84 7.00
N SER A 615 -62.67 22.42 6.34
CA SER A 615 -64.01 21.82 6.16
C SER A 615 -64.09 20.78 5.02
N GLU A 616 -63.16 20.76 4.07
CA GLU A 616 -63.18 19.80 2.95
C GLU A 616 -62.71 18.39 3.35
N ILE A 617 -61.98 18.26 4.46
CA ILE A 617 -61.42 16.98 4.93
C ILE A 617 -62.49 16.07 5.58
N GLU A 618 -63.55 16.65 6.15
CA GLU A 618 -64.58 15.89 6.87
C GLU A 618 -65.58 15.20 5.94
N VAL A 619 -65.84 15.78 4.77
CA VAL A 619 -66.81 15.28 3.77
C VAL A 619 -66.44 13.88 3.25
N LEU A 620 -65.15 13.55 3.15
CA LEU A 620 -64.67 12.28 2.61
C LEU A 620 -64.85 11.06 3.54
N LYS A 621 -65.17 11.24 4.82
CA LYS A 621 -65.41 10.10 5.75
C LYS A 621 -66.83 9.52 5.69
N SER A 622 -67.81 10.31 5.24
CA SER A 622 -69.23 9.95 5.23
C SER A 622 -69.62 8.80 4.29
N ARG A 623 -68.72 8.41 3.37
CA ARG A 623 -69.01 7.46 2.28
C ARG A 623 -68.69 5.99 2.59
N SER A 624 -68.08 5.69 3.74
CA SER A 624 -67.66 4.32 4.10
C SER A 624 -68.73 3.49 4.85
N THR A 625 -69.68 4.13 5.52
CA THR A 625 -70.64 3.47 6.43
C THR A 625 -71.86 2.86 5.73
N ALA A 626 -72.05 3.11 4.43
CA ALA A 626 -73.21 2.64 3.65
C ALA A 626 -73.13 1.16 3.19
N ALA A 627 -72.07 0.43 3.57
CA ALA A 627 -71.84 -0.96 3.14
C ALA A 627 -72.41 -2.00 4.12
N GLU A 628 -72.29 -1.78 5.43
CA GLU A 628 -72.51 -2.81 6.46
C GLU A 628 -74.00 -3.09 6.73
N ALA A 629 -74.88 -2.12 6.45
CA ALA A 629 -76.32 -2.21 6.72
C ALA A 629 -77.07 -3.33 5.97
N ARG A 630 -76.48 -3.94 4.93
CA ARG A 630 -77.14 -5.01 4.15
C ARG A 630 -77.04 -6.42 4.77
N LEU A 631 -76.22 -6.62 5.81
CA LEU A 631 -75.94 -7.95 6.38
C LEU A 631 -76.90 -8.37 7.52
N ALA A 632 -77.67 -7.43 8.09
CA ALA A 632 -78.55 -7.70 9.23
C ALA A 632 -79.90 -8.35 8.86
N ALA A 633 -80.50 -7.96 7.74
CA ALA A 633 -81.89 -8.29 7.38
C ALA A 633 -82.16 -9.77 7.04
N ALA A 634 -81.12 -10.60 6.93
CA ALA A 634 -81.23 -11.98 6.44
C ALA A 634 -81.44 -13.05 7.53
N ARG A 635 -81.62 -12.66 8.80
CA ARG A 635 -81.72 -13.62 9.93
C ARG A 635 -83.09 -13.72 10.60
N GLU A 636 -83.97 -12.74 10.44
CA GLU A 636 -85.24 -12.64 11.18
C GLU A 636 -86.38 -13.44 10.54
N GLN A 637 -86.23 -13.88 9.28
CA GLN A 637 -87.30 -14.51 8.49
C GLN A 637 -87.41 -16.04 8.66
N ALA A 638 -86.65 -16.65 9.58
CA ALA A 638 -86.46 -18.10 9.65
C ALA A 638 -87.28 -18.84 10.74
N GLU A 639 -87.73 -18.15 11.80
CA GLU A 639 -88.21 -18.83 13.03
C GLU A 639 -89.73 -18.76 13.29
N SER A 640 -90.51 -18.07 12.45
CA SER A 640 -91.86 -17.58 12.85
C SER A 640 -93.08 -18.48 12.55
N ALA A 641 -93.00 -19.52 11.71
CA ALA A 641 -94.20 -20.11 11.08
C ALA A 641 -94.28 -21.66 11.08
N GLN A 642 -93.49 -22.34 11.91
CA GLN A 642 -93.45 -23.81 11.93
C GLN A 642 -94.55 -24.47 12.81
N GLU A 643 -95.20 -23.71 13.71
CA GLU A 643 -95.88 -24.32 14.87
C GLU A 643 -97.42 -24.35 14.82
N GLU A 644 -98.13 -23.42 14.16
CA GLU A 644 -99.61 -23.35 14.20
C GLU A 644 -100.36 -24.30 13.23
N ALA A 645 -99.92 -25.55 13.31
CA ALA A 645 -100.75 -26.69 13.69
C ALA A 645 -101.69 -27.35 12.66
N GLU A 646 -101.60 -28.68 12.47
CA GLU A 646 -101.78 -29.76 13.47
C GLU A 646 -103.16 -29.84 14.15
N GLU A 647 -104.03 -28.82 14.02
CA GLU A 647 -105.25 -28.66 14.84
C GLU A 647 -106.61 -28.78 14.11
N TRP A 648 -106.64 -28.87 12.77
CA TRP A 648 -107.84 -29.25 11.99
C TRP A 648 -107.74 -30.51 11.10
N LYS A 649 -106.70 -31.33 11.19
CA LYS A 649 -106.61 -32.40 12.21
C LYS A 649 -107.87 -33.27 12.32
N ARG A 650 -107.80 -34.49 11.78
CA ARG A 650 -108.19 -35.77 12.42
C ARG A 650 -109.67 -35.90 12.90
N LYS A 651 -110.55 -34.90 12.70
CA LYS A 651 -111.95 -34.83 13.17
C LYS A 651 -112.98 -35.27 12.11
N TYR A 652 -112.91 -34.71 10.90
CA TYR A 652 -113.84 -35.08 9.81
C TYR A 652 -113.62 -36.53 9.37
N ASP A 653 -112.37 -36.98 9.38
CA ASP A 653 -111.94 -38.27 8.83
C ASP A 653 -112.51 -39.50 9.55
N PHE A 654 -113.07 -39.38 10.75
CA PHE A 654 -113.46 -40.54 11.55
C PHE A 654 -114.82 -41.14 11.10
N ALA A 655 -115.86 -40.30 10.97
CA ALA A 655 -117.24 -40.77 10.82
C ALA A 655 -117.51 -41.58 9.53
N VAL A 656 -116.80 -41.30 8.44
CA VAL A 656 -116.98 -41.99 7.15
C VAL A 656 -116.33 -43.39 7.15
N ARG A 657 -115.34 -43.63 8.04
CA ARG A 657 -114.53 -44.86 7.99
C ARG A 657 -115.23 -46.12 8.51
N GLU A 658 -116.14 -46.04 9.47
CA GLU A 658 -116.75 -47.26 10.03
C GLU A 658 -117.75 -47.91 9.07
N ALA A 659 -118.76 -47.14 8.61
CA ALA A 659 -119.93 -47.66 7.90
C ALA A 659 -119.59 -48.47 6.63
N LYS A 660 -118.57 -48.07 5.86
CA LYS A 660 -118.18 -48.78 4.63
C LYS A 660 -117.50 -50.13 4.92
N THR A 661 -116.80 -50.25 6.05
CA THR A 661 -115.97 -51.43 6.35
C THR A 661 -116.74 -52.69 6.75
N ALA A 662 -118.06 -52.62 6.91
CA ALA A 662 -118.88 -53.78 7.24
C ALA A 662 -119.31 -54.59 5.99
N LEU A 663 -119.68 -53.91 4.90
CA LEU A 663 -120.34 -54.53 3.75
C LEU A 663 -119.35 -55.21 2.78
N GLU A 664 -118.24 -54.54 2.45
CA GLU A 664 -117.25 -55.05 1.49
C GLU A 664 -116.53 -56.32 2.02
N LYS A 665 -116.44 -56.51 3.34
CA LYS A 665 -115.77 -57.67 3.96
C LYS A 665 -116.33 -59.03 3.48
N ALA A 666 -117.64 -59.14 3.24
CA ALA A 666 -118.24 -60.38 2.73
C ALA A 666 -117.85 -60.68 1.27
N ALA A 667 -117.88 -59.67 0.39
CA ALA A 667 -117.43 -59.80 -0.99
C ALA A 667 -115.93 -60.19 -1.07
N THR A 668 -115.12 -59.68 -0.13
CA THR A 668 -113.68 -59.93 -0.09
C THR A 668 -113.26 -61.36 0.30
N ALA A 669 -114.20 -62.30 0.51
CA ALA A 669 -113.86 -63.71 0.71
C ALA A 669 -113.75 -64.47 -0.64
N GLN A 670 -114.84 -64.50 -1.42
CA GLN A 670 -114.91 -65.28 -2.65
C GLN A 670 -114.06 -64.68 -3.78
N GLU A 671 -113.97 -63.35 -3.86
CA GLU A 671 -113.18 -62.67 -4.89
C GLU A 671 -111.65 -62.82 -4.68
N ARG A 672 -111.19 -62.99 -3.43
CA ARG A 672 -109.76 -63.18 -3.13
C ARG A 672 -109.22 -64.50 -3.67
N SER A 673 -109.95 -65.60 -3.48
CA SER A 673 -109.54 -66.94 -3.95
C SER A 673 -109.28 -66.96 -5.47
N SER A 674 -110.18 -66.38 -6.26
CA SER A 674 -110.00 -66.28 -7.72
C SER A 674 -108.87 -65.33 -8.11
N LYS A 675 -108.73 -64.18 -7.42
CA LYS A 675 -107.66 -63.22 -7.69
C LYS A 675 -106.28 -63.74 -7.30
N GLU A 676 -106.13 -64.55 -6.25
CA GLU A 676 -104.82 -65.10 -5.83
C GLU A 676 -104.24 -66.11 -6.84
N ILE A 677 -105.09 -66.86 -7.55
CA ILE A 677 -104.64 -67.76 -8.62
C ILE A 677 -104.21 -66.93 -9.85
N GLN A 678 -105.06 -65.98 -10.27
CA GLN A 678 -104.79 -65.19 -11.47
C GLN A 678 -103.60 -64.22 -11.30
N LEU A 679 -103.46 -63.56 -10.15
CA LEU A 679 -102.28 -62.76 -9.81
C LEU A 679 -100.98 -63.58 -9.80
N ARG A 680 -101.03 -64.90 -9.56
CA ARG A 680 -99.85 -65.76 -9.62
C ARG A 680 -99.41 -66.07 -11.05
N GLU A 681 -100.34 -66.28 -11.98
CA GLU A 681 -100.00 -66.40 -13.39
C GLU A 681 -99.56 -65.05 -13.98
N ASP A 682 -100.27 -63.97 -13.67
CA ASP A 682 -99.98 -62.64 -14.22
C ASP A 682 -98.65 -62.08 -13.67
N SER A 683 -98.35 -62.21 -12.37
CA SER A 683 -97.06 -61.78 -11.79
C SER A 683 -95.88 -62.58 -12.36
N LEU A 684 -96.04 -63.89 -12.58
CA LEU A 684 -94.99 -64.68 -13.26
C LEU A 684 -94.82 -64.26 -14.72
N ARG A 685 -95.91 -63.93 -15.43
CA ARG A 685 -95.85 -63.41 -16.81
C ARG A 685 -95.18 -62.03 -16.87
N GLU A 686 -95.45 -61.13 -15.92
CA GLU A 686 -94.78 -59.84 -15.85
C GLU A 686 -93.29 -59.99 -15.49
N GLU A 687 -92.92 -60.86 -14.55
CA GLU A 687 -91.51 -61.14 -14.22
C GLU A 687 -90.74 -61.72 -15.43
N PHE A 688 -91.32 -62.70 -16.15
CA PHE A 688 -90.70 -63.23 -17.38
C PHE A 688 -90.66 -62.19 -18.51
N SER A 689 -91.69 -61.35 -18.65
CA SER A 689 -91.73 -60.27 -19.64
C SER A 689 -90.69 -59.19 -19.37
N HIS A 690 -90.57 -58.73 -18.12
CA HIS A 690 -89.58 -57.75 -17.69
C HIS A 690 -88.16 -58.31 -17.82
N SER A 691 -87.93 -59.56 -17.41
CA SER A 691 -86.63 -60.21 -17.58
C SER A 691 -86.28 -60.47 -19.06
N LEU A 692 -87.25 -60.63 -19.96
CA LEU A 692 -87.00 -60.68 -21.39
C LEU A 692 -86.64 -59.30 -21.94
N ALA A 693 -87.42 -58.26 -21.61
CA ALA A 693 -87.16 -56.88 -22.05
C ALA A 693 -85.80 -56.34 -21.56
N GLU A 694 -85.43 -56.60 -20.31
CA GLU A 694 -84.09 -56.27 -19.79
C GLU A 694 -82.99 -57.00 -20.55
N LYS A 695 -83.19 -58.27 -20.93
CA LYS A 695 -82.19 -59.03 -21.70
C LYS A 695 -82.14 -58.61 -23.16
N GLU A 696 -83.24 -58.17 -23.77
CA GLU A 696 -83.23 -57.59 -25.11
C GLU A 696 -82.49 -56.25 -25.14
N GLU A 697 -82.71 -55.33 -24.19
CA GLU A 697 -81.90 -54.11 -24.10
C GLU A 697 -80.43 -54.40 -23.72
N GLU A 698 -80.16 -55.35 -22.81
CA GLU A 698 -78.77 -55.73 -22.49
C GLU A 698 -78.04 -56.36 -23.69
N ILE A 699 -78.75 -57.09 -24.56
CA ILE A 699 -78.23 -57.60 -25.83
C ILE A 699 -78.00 -56.45 -26.82
N LYS A 700 -78.93 -55.50 -26.92
CA LYS A 700 -78.90 -54.37 -27.85
C LYS A 700 -77.80 -53.36 -27.51
N ASP A 701 -77.62 -53.01 -26.24
CA ASP A 701 -76.50 -52.23 -25.73
C ASP A 701 -75.15 -52.92 -26.02
N LYS A 702 -75.05 -54.23 -25.77
CA LYS A 702 -73.85 -55.01 -26.11
C LYS A 702 -73.61 -55.08 -27.62
N THR A 703 -74.65 -55.15 -28.43
CA THR A 703 -74.55 -55.16 -29.90
C THR A 703 -74.03 -53.81 -30.41
N ALA A 704 -74.60 -52.69 -29.94
CA ALA A 704 -74.11 -51.35 -30.26
C ALA A 704 -72.66 -51.12 -29.79
N LYS A 705 -72.27 -51.68 -28.63
CA LYS A 705 -70.87 -51.65 -28.14
C LYS A 705 -69.93 -52.50 -28.99
N VAL A 706 -70.39 -53.63 -29.53
CA VAL A 706 -69.61 -54.43 -30.50
C VAL A 706 -69.46 -53.69 -31.82
N GLU A 707 -70.54 -53.16 -32.41
CA GLU A 707 -70.47 -52.34 -33.63
C GLU A 707 -69.54 -51.13 -33.47
N HIS A 708 -69.60 -50.43 -32.33
CA HIS A 708 -68.69 -49.33 -32.04
C HIS A 708 -67.22 -49.80 -31.90
N ALA A 709 -66.97 -50.94 -31.25
CA ALA A 709 -65.63 -51.52 -31.16
C ALA A 709 -65.09 -51.95 -32.53
N GLU A 710 -65.94 -52.45 -33.44
CA GLU A 710 -65.58 -52.78 -34.82
C GLU A 710 -65.31 -51.53 -35.68
N GLN A 711 -66.06 -50.44 -35.47
CA GLN A 711 -65.79 -49.13 -36.07
C GLN A 711 -64.46 -48.53 -35.57
N CYS A 712 -64.14 -48.67 -34.27
CA CYS A 712 -62.83 -48.30 -33.74
C CYS A 712 -61.71 -49.20 -34.31
N LEU A 713 -61.91 -50.51 -34.42
CA LEU A 713 -60.93 -51.43 -35.01
C LEU A 713 -60.67 -51.20 -36.49
N THR A 714 -61.70 -50.84 -37.27
CA THR A 714 -61.52 -50.49 -38.69
C THR A 714 -60.80 -49.15 -38.85
N THR A 715 -61.10 -48.16 -38.00
CA THR A 715 -60.38 -46.88 -37.94
C THR A 715 -58.90 -47.10 -37.58
N LEU A 716 -58.62 -47.83 -36.51
CA LEU A 716 -57.25 -48.17 -36.08
C LEU A 716 -56.48 -49.00 -37.13
N ARG A 717 -57.15 -49.84 -37.92
CA ARG A 717 -56.52 -50.55 -39.06
C ARG A 717 -56.15 -49.63 -40.22
N LEU A 718 -56.91 -48.54 -40.44
CA LEU A 718 -56.57 -47.52 -41.44
C LEU A 718 -55.41 -46.64 -40.94
N GLU A 719 -55.43 -46.25 -39.67
CA GLU A 719 -54.31 -45.53 -39.03
C GLU A 719 -53.03 -46.37 -39.00
N LEU A 720 -53.13 -47.69 -38.72
CA LEU A 720 -52.00 -48.61 -38.78
C LEU A 720 -51.38 -48.64 -40.18
N LYS A 721 -52.18 -48.77 -41.25
CA LYS A 721 -51.69 -48.69 -42.64
C LYS A 721 -51.08 -47.32 -42.98
N ALA A 722 -51.60 -46.24 -42.41
CA ALA A 722 -51.02 -44.90 -42.56
C ALA A 722 -49.71 -44.71 -41.76
N ALA A 723 -49.51 -45.48 -40.69
CA ALA A 723 -48.24 -45.56 -39.97
C ALA A 723 -47.23 -46.48 -40.67
N GLU A 724 -47.65 -47.64 -41.17
CA GLU A 724 -46.83 -48.59 -41.94
C GLU A 724 -46.25 -47.92 -43.20
N SER A 725 -47.06 -47.17 -43.95
CA SER A 725 -46.59 -46.45 -45.14
C SER A 725 -45.62 -45.30 -44.80
N LYS A 726 -45.78 -44.61 -43.66
CA LYS A 726 -44.79 -43.64 -43.14
C LYS A 726 -43.50 -44.31 -42.66
N ILE A 727 -43.58 -45.47 -42.02
CA ILE A 727 -42.41 -46.26 -41.65
C ILE A 727 -41.63 -46.68 -42.91
N TRP A 728 -42.34 -47.05 -43.98
CA TRP A 728 -41.72 -47.39 -45.26
C TRP A 728 -41.03 -46.18 -45.94
N SER A 729 -41.63 -44.99 -45.91
CA SER A 729 -40.94 -43.77 -46.38
C SER A 729 -39.73 -43.42 -45.51
N TYR A 730 -39.83 -43.56 -44.18
CA TYR A 730 -38.68 -43.31 -43.29
C TYR A 730 -37.56 -44.33 -43.47
N ASP A 731 -37.82 -45.62 -43.72
CA ASP A 731 -36.73 -46.59 -43.97
C ASP A 731 -36.10 -46.38 -45.37
N ALA A 732 -36.82 -45.80 -46.33
CA ALA A 732 -36.25 -45.32 -47.59
C ALA A 732 -35.34 -44.09 -47.37
N GLU A 733 -35.77 -43.08 -46.61
CA GLU A 733 -34.94 -41.92 -46.23
C GLU A 733 -33.69 -42.35 -45.44
N ILE A 734 -33.86 -43.21 -44.43
CA ILE A 734 -32.78 -43.81 -43.67
C ILE A 734 -31.85 -44.62 -44.59
N SER A 735 -32.35 -45.24 -45.66
CA SER A 735 -31.53 -45.94 -46.65
C SER A 735 -30.72 -44.99 -47.54
N SER A 736 -31.25 -43.82 -47.88
CA SER A 736 -30.47 -42.73 -48.52
C SER A 736 -29.39 -42.20 -47.58
N LEU A 737 -29.73 -41.90 -46.32
CA LEU A 737 -28.76 -41.45 -45.31
C LEU A 737 -27.69 -42.50 -45.02
N LYS A 738 -28.02 -43.80 -45.06
CA LYS A 738 -27.04 -44.91 -44.99
C LYS A 738 -26.08 -44.95 -46.21
N VAL A 739 -26.36 -44.27 -47.33
CA VAL A 739 -25.42 -44.08 -48.45
C VAL A 739 -24.55 -42.85 -48.20
N GLU A 740 -25.14 -41.70 -47.87
CA GLU A 740 -24.40 -40.47 -47.57
C GLU A 740 -23.41 -40.64 -46.41
N ILE A 741 -23.80 -41.35 -45.34
CA ILE A 741 -22.91 -41.67 -44.21
C ILE A 741 -21.73 -42.55 -44.64
N ARG A 742 -21.90 -43.43 -45.65
CA ARG A 742 -20.77 -44.20 -46.21
C ARG A 742 -19.84 -43.31 -47.02
N GLU A 743 -20.37 -42.49 -47.92
CA GLU A 743 -19.53 -41.52 -48.64
C GLU A 743 -18.77 -40.57 -47.70
N LEU A 744 -19.39 -40.13 -46.61
CA LEU A 744 -18.75 -39.29 -45.60
C LEU A 744 -17.70 -40.07 -44.78
N ALA A 745 -17.91 -41.36 -44.52
CA ALA A 745 -16.91 -42.23 -43.92
C ALA A 745 -15.71 -42.44 -44.86
N ASP A 746 -15.94 -42.71 -46.15
CA ASP A 746 -14.88 -42.89 -47.15
C ASP A 746 -14.07 -41.59 -47.34
N LYS A 747 -14.74 -40.43 -47.30
CA LYS A 747 -14.10 -39.10 -47.31
C LYS A 747 -13.31 -38.84 -46.03
N LEU A 748 -13.81 -39.27 -44.87
CA LEU A 748 -13.12 -39.18 -43.57
C LEU A 748 -11.88 -40.08 -43.52
N GLU A 749 -11.96 -41.32 -44.03
CA GLU A 749 -10.83 -42.25 -44.09
C GLU A 749 -9.74 -41.76 -45.05
N ASN A 750 -10.13 -41.19 -46.19
CA ASN A 750 -9.21 -40.50 -47.11
C ASN A 750 -8.60 -39.21 -46.52
N ALA A 751 -9.26 -38.55 -45.57
CA ALA A 751 -8.69 -37.43 -44.82
C ALA A 751 -7.73 -37.93 -43.72
N ASN A 752 -8.08 -39.02 -43.04
CA ASN A 752 -7.29 -39.63 -41.97
C ASN A 752 -5.97 -40.24 -42.50
N SER A 753 -6.00 -40.94 -43.63
CA SER A 753 -4.78 -41.47 -44.27
C SER A 753 -3.84 -40.35 -44.72
N LYS A 754 -4.38 -39.23 -45.24
CA LYS A 754 -3.60 -38.01 -45.52
C LYS A 754 -3.02 -37.41 -44.23
N ALA A 755 -3.82 -37.30 -43.17
CA ALA A 755 -3.35 -36.81 -41.87
C ALA A 755 -2.21 -37.65 -41.31
N GLN A 756 -2.33 -38.99 -41.33
CA GLN A 756 -1.25 -39.92 -40.95
C GLN A 756 -0.01 -39.77 -41.83
N SER A 757 -0.16 -39.50 -43.13
CA SER A 757 0.99 -39.21 -44.02
C SER A 757 1.70 -37.90 -43.68
N PHE A 758 0.97 -36.89 -43.18
CA PHE A 758 1.56 -35.65 -42.67
C PHE A 758 2.17 -35.85 -41.29
N GLU A 759 1.55 -36.65 -40.42
CA GLU A 759 2.12 -37.00 -39.11
C GLU A 759 3.43 -37.78 -39.26
N GLY A 760 3.50 -38.73 -40.20
CA GLY A 760 4.74 -39.43 -40.54
C GLY A 760 5.86 -38.47 -41.00
N LYS A 761 5.53 -37.50 -41.87
CA LYS A 761 6.47 -36.44 -42.29
C LYS A 761 6.87 -35.54 -41.12
N ALA A 762 5.94 -35.19 -40.24
CA ALA A 762 6.23 -34.39 -39.04
C ALA A 762 7.15 -35.13 -38.07
N ARG A 763 6.96 -36.44 -37.86
CA ARG A 763 7.87 -37.28 -37.06
C ARG A 763 9.27 -37.36 -37.65
N ILE A 764 9.40 -37.45 -38.98
CA ILE A 764 10.70 -37.42 -39.67
C ILE A 764 11.38 -36.05 -39.47
N LEU A 765 10.66 -34.95 -39.67
CA LEU A 765 11.18 -33.59 -39.45
C LEU A 765 11.54 -33.32 -37.98
N GLU A 766 10.78 -33.87 -37.02
CA GLU A 766 11.10 -33.77 -35.60
C GLU A 766 12.33 -34.62 -35.22
N GLN A 767 12.52 -35.80 -35.84
CA GLN A 767 13.75 -36.58 -35.69
C GLN A 767 14.96 -35.87 -36.32
N GLU A 768 14.80 -35.25 -37.49
CA GLU A 768 15.84 -34.46 -38.16
C GLU A 768 16.20 -33.21 -37.35
N LYS A 769 15.19 -32.53 -36.78
CA LYS A 769 15.37 -31.44 -35.81
C LYS A 769 16.13 -31.92 -34.57
N ILE A 770 15.72 -33.01 -33.92
CA ILE A 770 16.41 -33.55 -32.72
C ILE A 770 17.87 -33.92 -33.05
N TYR A 771 18.12 -34.48 -34.23
CA TYR A 771 19.47 -34.78 -34.71
C TYR A 771 20.30 -33.50 -34.94
N LEU A 772 19.71 -32.46 -35.51
CA LEU A 772 20.36 -31.14 -35.68
C LEU A 772 20.58 -30.44 -34.33
N GLU A 773 19.63 -30.49 -33.41
CA GLU A 773 19.74 -29.96 -32.04
C GLU A 773 20.86 -30.67 -31.27
N GLN A 774 20.97 -32.00 -31.35
CA GLN A 774 22.09 -32.75 -30.78
C GLN A 774 23.43 -32.40 -31.45
N LYS A 775 23.47 -32.32 -32.79
CA LYS A 775 24.68 -31.97 -33.55
C LYS A 775 25.18 -30.56 -33.26
N TYR A 776 24.28 -29.59 -33.06
CA TYR A 776 24.65 -28.23 -32.71
C TYR A 776 24.76 -28.00 -31.20
N SER A 777 24.25 -28.90 -30.34
CA SER A 777 24.38 -28.78 -28.88
C SER A 777 25.84 -28.70 -28.43
N SER A 778 26.76 -29.44 -29.05
CA SER A 778 28.19 -29.32 -28.74
C SER A 778 28.76 -27.94 -29.08
N GLU A 779 28.34 -27.35 -30.20
CA GLU A 779 28.77 -26.01 -30.62
C GLU A 779 28.05 -24.90 -29.83
N PHE A 780 26.78 -25.08 -29.45
CA PHE A 780 26.08 -24.16 -28.54
C PHE A 780 26.67 -24.18 -27.13
N ASN A 781 27.01 -25.34 -26.58
CA ASN A 781 27.70 -25.46 -25.30
C ASN A 781 29.08 -24.79 -25.38
N ARG A 782 29.81 -24.98 -26.48
CA ARG A 782 31.10 -24.32 -26.74
C ARG A 782 30.96 -22.81 -26.91
N PHE A 783 29.91 -22.33 -27.58
CA PHE A 783 29.59 -20.91 -27.69
C PHE A 783 29.23 -20.32 -26.33
N ALA A 784 28.43 -21.00 -25.50
CA ALA A 784 28.11 -20.57 -24.14
C ALA A 784 29.34 -20.57 -23.23
N GLU A 785 30.27 -21.52 -23.40
CA GLU A 785 31.54 -21.52 -22.67
C GLU A 785 32.45 -20.36 -23.10
N VAL A 786 32.50 -20.05 -24.40
CA VAL A 786 33.20 -18.87 -24.93
C VAL A 786 32.50 -17.57 -24.51
N GLU A 787 31.18 -17.54 -24.45
CA GLU A 787 30.38 -16.39 -24.04
C GLU A 787 30.58 -16.10 -22.55
N GLU A 788 30.55 -17.10 -21.65
CA GLU A 788 30.85 -16.88 -20.24
C GLU A 788 32.33 -16.54 -20.02
N ARG A 789 33.27 -17.12 -20.78
CA ARG A 789 34.69 -16.69 -20.76
C ARG A 789 34.84 -15.24 -21.22
N CYS A 790 34.14 -14.82 -22.27
CA CYS A 790 34.08 -13.43 -22.72
C CYS A 790 33.39 -12.53 -21.67
N ARG A 791 32.34 -12.99 -21.00
CA ARG A 791 31.64 -12.24 -19.95
C ARG A 791 32.45 -12.13 -18.66
N ILE A 792 33.28 -13.12 -18.34
CA ILE A 792 34.28 -13.05 -17.26
C ILE A 792 35.39 -12.06 -17.67
N ALA A 793 35.97 -12.21 -18.86
CA ALA A 793 36.97 -11.28 -19.38
C ALA A 793 36.45 -9.84 -19.49
N GLU A 794 35.18 -9.63 -19.85
CA GLU A 794 34.51 -8.34 -19.82
C GLU A 794 34.33 -7.81 -18.39
N LYS A 795 33.96 -8.65 -17.42
CA LYS A 795 33.87 -8.23 -16.01
C LYS A 795 35.23 -7.89 -15.44
N GLU A 796 36.29 -8.59 -15.83
CA GLU A 796 37.66 -8.33 -15.40
C GLU A 796 38.24 -7.10 -16.10
N ALA A 797 38.03 -6.95 -17.42
CA ALA A 797 38.34 -5.74 -18.16
C ALA A 797 37.56 -4.53 -17.61
N ARG A 798 36.29 -4.69 -17.26
CA ARG A 798 35.44 -3.63 -16.69
C ARG A 798 35.89 -3.24 -15.28
N LYS A 799 36.25 -4.20 -14.44
CA LYS A 799 36.93 -3.94 -13.14
C LYS A 799 38.29 -3.26 -13.35
N ALA A 800 39.05 -3.65 -14.38
CA ALA A 800 40.33 -3.04 -14.70
C ALA A 800 40.17 -1.60 -15.24
N THR A 801 39.13 -1.33 -16.04
CA THR A 801 38.79 0.05 -16.45
C THR A 801 38.22 0.84 -15.29
N GLU A 802 37.38 0.28 -14.43
CA GLU A 802 36.88 0.95 -13.22
C GLU A 802 38.02 1.28 -12.24
N LEU A 803 39.00 0.39 -12.08
CA LEU A 803 40.23 0.65 -11.31
C LEU A 803 41.13 1.68 -12.00
N ALA A 804 41.28 1.63 -13.32
CA ALA A 804 42.04 2.62 -14.09
C ALA A 804 41.33 3.99 -14.15
N ASP A 805 40.01 4.03 -14.12
CA ASP A 805 39.18 5.24 -14.09
C ASP A 805 39.16 5.83 -12.69
N LYS A 806 39.13 4.98 -11.65
CA LYS A 806 39.35 5.42 -10.27
C LYS A 806 40.76 5.96 -10.08
N ALA A 807 41.79 5.27 -10.54
CA ALA A 807 43.17 5.74 -10.50
C ALA A 807 43.39 7.01 -11.37
N ARG A 808 42.70 7.13 -12.51
CA ARG A 808 42.68 8.37 -13.31
C ARG A 808 41.93 9.50 -12.60
N ALA A 809 40.81 9.22 -11.93
CA ALA A 809 40.07 10.22 -11.16
C ALA A 809 40.84 10.66 -9.91
N GLU A 810 41.51 9.75 -9.20
CA GLU A 810 42.42 10.03 -8.09
C GLU A 810 43.67 10.79 -8.57
N SER A 811 44.23 10.44 -9.73
CA SER A 811 45.33 11.19 -10.35
C SER A 811 44.91 12.57 -10.85
N VAL A 812 43.69 12.73 -11.37
CA VAL A 812 43.13 14.03 -11.78
C VAL A 812 42.74 14.87 -10.56
N ALA A 813 42.28 14.25 -9.47
CA ALA A 813 42.05 14.92 -8.20
C ALA A 813 43.37 15.39 -7.59
N ALA A 814 44.39 14.53 -7.51
CA ALA A 814 45.72 14.89 -7.02
C ALA A 814 46.42 15.92 -7.92
N GLN A 815 46.24 15.86 -9.25
CA GLN A 815 46.77 16.89 -10.16
C GLN A 815 45.95 18.19 -10.07
N LYS A 816 44.65 18.14 -9.82
CA LYS A 816 43.83 19.32 -9.53
C LYS A 816 44.25 19.95 -8.21
N GLU A 817 44.41 19.17 -7.15
CA GLU A 817 44.89 19.60 -5.84
C GLU A 817 46.31 20.17 -5.95
N LYS A 818 47.22 19.53 -6.69
CA LYS A 818 48.53 20.08 -7.04
C LYS A 818 48.44 21.39 -7.81
N ASN A 819 47.50 21.53 -8.75
CA ASN A 819 47.25 22.79 -9.46
C ASN A 819 46.62 23.86 -8.54
N GLU A 820 45.81 23.46 -7.54
CA GLU A 820 45.17 24.33 -6.53
C GLU A 820 46.22 24.82 -5.51
N ILE A 821 47.14 23.93 -5.10
CA ILE A 821 48.32 24.22 -4.29
C ILE A 821 49.30 25.09 -5.08
N GLN A 822 49.55 24.82 -6.37
CA GLN A 822 50.37 25.70 -7.21
C GLN A 822 49.70 27.06 -7.43
N ARG A 823 48.37 27.12 -7.60
CA ARG A 823 47.66 28.41 -7.72
C ARG A 823 47.72 29.20 -6.42
N THR A 824 47.41 28.59 -5.27
CA THR A 824 47.50 29.26 -3.97
C THR A 824 48.94 29.58 -3.56
N ALA A 825 49.93 28.80 -4.00
CA ALA A 825 51.35 29.14 -3.85
C ALA A 825 51.77 30.28 -4.78
N MET A 826 51.25 30.36 -6.02
CA MET A 826 51.49 31.44 -6.97
C MET A 826 50.76 32.73 -6.56
N GLU A 827 49.57 32.63 -5.97
CA GLU A 827 48.85 33.73 -5.33
C GLU A 827 49.62 34.22 -4.09
N ARG A 828 50.12 33.31 -3.25
CA ARG A 828 51.01 33.64 -2.12
C ARG A 828 52.31 34.28 -2.60
N LEU A 829 52.96 33.78 -3.65
CA LEU A 829 54.13 34.40 -4.28
C LEU A 829 53.78 35.79 -4.82
N ALA A 830 52.67 35.97 -5.53
CA ALA A 830 52.25 37.28 -6.00
C ALA A 830 51.88 38.24 -4.84
N HIS A 831 51.45 37.73 -3.68
CA HIS A 831 51.28 38.51 -2.45
C HIS A 831 52.62 38.84 -1.78
N ILE A 832 53.57 37.90 -1.78
CA ILE A 832 54.94 38.08 -1.30
C ILE A 832 55.65 39.10 -2.18
N GLU A 833 55.70 38.95 -3.50
CA GLU A 833 56.25 39.95 -4.42
C GLU A 833 55.58 41.33 -4.30
N ARG A 834 54.28 41.39 -3.95
CA ARG A 834 53.60 42.67 -3.70
C ARG A 834 54.01 43.28 -2.35
N ALA A 835 54.21 42.45 -1.33
CA ALA A 835 54.79 42.88 -0.06
C ALA A 835 56.27 43.25 -0.20
N GLU A 836 57.06 42.53 -0.99
CA GLU A 836 58.47 42.80 -1.29
C GLU A 836 58.61 44.08 -2.12
N ARG A 837 57.77 44.33 -3.13
CA ARG A 837 57.72 45.64 -3.82
C ARG A 837 57.26 46.78 -2.90
N GLN A 838 56.41 46.50 -1.91
CA GLN A 838 56.07 47.48 -0.87
C GLN A 838 57.24 47.69 0.10
N ILE A 839 58.00 46.65 0.45
CA ILE A 839 59.20 46.73 1.28
C ILE A 839 60.29 47.48 0.52
N GLU A 840 60.61 47.16 -0.74
CA GLU A 840 61.55 47.94 -1.55
C GLU A 840 61.10 49.41 -1.71
N ASN A 841 59.80 49.68 -1.84
CA ASN A 841 59.31 51.06 -1.87
C ASN A 841 59.51 51.76 -0.53
N LEU A 842 59.20 51.10 0.59
CA LEU A 842 59.42 51.62 1.94
C LEU A 842 60.92 51.72 2.30
N GLU A 843 61.76 50.85 1.73
CA GLU A 843 63.22 50.90 1.85
C GLU A 843 63.80 52.01 0.98
N ARG A 844 63.25 52.26 -0.21
CA ARG A 844 63.61 53.43 -1.03
C ARG A 844 63.16 54.74 -0.39
N GLU A 845 61.92 54.81 0.12
CA GLU A 845 61.44 55.94 0.94
C GLU A 845 62.28 56.11 2.22
N LYS A 846 62.70 55.01 2.87
CA LYS A 846 63.63 55.04 4.01
C LYS A 846 65.01 55.55 3.60
N THR A 847 65.58 55.12 2.46
CA THR A 847 66.87 55.65 1.99
C THR A 847 66.74 57.11 1.59
N ASP A 848 65.65 57.52 0.94
CA ASP A 848 65.39 58.93 0.60
C ASP A 848 65.28 59.80 1.87
N LEU A 849 64.66 59.28 2.93
CA LEU A 849 64.57 59.92 4.26
C LEU A 849 65.89 59.87 5.05
N GLU A 850 66.69 58.81 4.92
CA GLU A 850 68.04 58.74 5.49
C GLU A 850 68.99 59.71 4.77
N ASP A 851 68.81 59.89 3.46
CA ASP A 851 69.48 60.88 2.63
C ASP A 851 68.99 62.31 2.91
N GLU A 852 67.70 62.53 3.19
CA GLU A 852 67.21 63.81 3.69
C GLU A 852 67.75 64.11 5.09
N LEU A 853 67.77 63.12 5.99
CA LEU A 853 68.43 63.26 7.29
C LEU A 853 69.94 63.49 7.16
N HIS A 854 70.59 62.92 6.15
CA HIS A 854 72.00 63.19 5.87
C HIS A 854 72.20 64.59 5.30
N ARG A 855 71.39 65.03 4.33
CA ARG A 855 71.37 66.42 3.82
C ARG A 855 71.10 67.42 4.94
N ILE A 856 70.15 67.14 5.82
CA ILE A 856 69.83 67.96 7.00
C ILE A 856 71.02 67.98 7.96
N ARG A 857 71.61 66.84 8.34
CA ARG A 857 72.81 66.80 9.20
C ARG A 857 74.02 67.49 8.58
N VAL A 858 74.21 67.42 7.26
CA VAL A 858 75.27 68.16 6.55
C VAL A 858 74.98 69.66 6.58
N SER A 859 73.73 70.09 6.40
CA SER A 859 73.33 71.49 6.56
C SER A 859 73.41 71.99 8.01
N GLU A 860 73.17 71.11 8.98
CA GLU A 860 73.32 71.36 10.41
C GLU A 860 74.79 71.45 10.80
N MET A 861 75.65 70.57 10.28
CA MET A 861 77.11 70.65 10.45
C MET A 861 77.72 71.88 9.76
N ASP A 862 77.23 72.28 8.59
CA ASP A 862 77.61 73.54 7.92
C ASP A 862 77.09 74.76 8.69
N ALA A 863 75.86 74.72 9.22
CA ALA A 863 75.33 75.76 10.10
C ALA A 863 76.12 75.86 11.41
N VAL A 864 76.44 74.74 12.07
CA VAL A 864 77.28 74.68 13.28
C VAL A 864 78.72 75.11 12.96
N SER A 865 79.27 74.78 11.79
CA SER A 865 80.59 75.28 11.36
C SER A 865 80.57 76.79 11.11
N LYS A 866 79.47 77.32 10.56
CA LYS A 866 79.26 78.77 10.40
C LYS A 866 79.01 79.47 11.73
N VAL A 867 78.32 78.84 12.67
CA VAL A 867 78.17 79.33 14.05
C VAL A 867 79.53 79.34 14.72
N ALA A 868 80.29 78.25 14.73
CA ALA A 868 81.65 78.21 15.30
C ALA A 868 82.62 79.21 14.64
N LEU A 869 82.48 79.48 13.33
CA LEU A 869 83.27 80.50 12.64
C LEU A 869 82.78 81.94 12.93
N LEU A 870 81.50 82.13 13.22
CA LEU A 870 80.96 83.40 13.71
C LEU A 870 81.32 83.63 15.18
N GLU A 871 81.28 82.60 16.02
CA GLU A 871 81.75 82.60 17.41
C GLU A 871 83.25 82.85 17.47
N GLY A 872 84.06 82.22 16.62
CA GLY A 872 85.49 82.52 16.47
C GLY A 872 85.74 83.97 16.04
N ARG A 873 84.89 84.54 15.16
CA ARG A 873 84.94 85.96 14.79
C ARG A 873 84.37 86.90 15.88
N VAL A 874 83.52 86.41 16.77
CA VAL A 874 83.08 87.12 17.98
C VAL A 874 84.20 87.08 19.01
N GLU A 875 84.90 85.96 19.23
CA GLU A 875 86.12 85.89 20.04
C GLU A 875 87.23 86.80 19.49
N GLU A 876 87.45 86.84 18.17
CA GLU A 876 88.38 87.81 17.58
C GLU A 876 87.94 89.24 17.84
N ARG A 877 86.63 89.53 17.75
CA ARG A 877 86.08 90.86 18.07
C ARG A 877 86.16 91.21 19.55
N GLU A 878 85.97 90.25 20.44
CA GLU A 878 86.12 90.43 21.88
C GLU A 878 87.59 90.60 22.25
N LYS A 879 88.53 89.91 21.57
CA LYS A 879 89.97 90.13 21.70
C LYS A 879 90.40 91.47 21.09
N GLU A 880 89.83 91.91 19.97
CA GLU A 880 90.00 93.28 19.44
C GLU A 880 89.50 94.30 20.48
N ILE A 881 88.27 94.14 20.99
CA ILE A 881 87.66 95.02 22.00
C ILE A 881 88.45 95.01 23.31
N GLU A 882 88.96 93.86 23.78
CA GLU A 882 89.78 93.77 24.98
C GLU A 882 91.17 94.37 24.75
N SER A 883 91.76 94.24 23.55
CA SER A 883 92.99 94.94 23.17
C SER A 883 92.79 96.46 23.06
N LEU A 884 91.61 96.91 22.63
CA LEU A 884 91.22 98.31 22.55
C LEU A 884 90.90 98.88 23.94
N LEU A 885 90.27 98.11 24.83
CA LEU A 885 90.07 98.45 26.24
C LEU A 885 91.41 98.47 26.98
N LYS A 886 92.32 97.56 26.67
CA LYS A 886 93.68 97.54 27.22
C LYS A 886 94.47 98.75 26.74
N THR A 887 94.50 99.06 25.46
CA THR A 887 95.17 100.28 24.95
C THR A 887 94.46 101.56 25.41
N ASN A 888 93.14 101.59 25.60
CA ASN A 888 92.44 102.72 26.21
C ASN A 888 92.81 102.87 27.70
N ASN A 889 92.94 101.77 28.44
CA ASN A 889 93.40 101.77 29.83
C ASN A 889 94.89 102.13 29.96
N GLU A 890 95.74 101.72 29.01
CA GLU A 890 97.15 102.12 28.93
C GLU A 890 97.29 103.59 28.52
N GLN A 891 96.45 104.11 27.63
CA GLN A 891 96.34 105.55 27.33
C GLN A 891 95.80 106.35 28.53
N ARG A 892 94.79 105.83 29.26
CA ARG A 892 94.31 106.44 30.50
C ARG A 892 95.39 106.43 31.58
N ALA A 893 96.13 105.33 31.73
CA ALA A 893 97.25 105.23 32.65
C ALA A 893 98.40 106.16 32.25
N SER A 894 98.69 106.34 30.96
CA SER A 894 99.66 107.33 30.49
C SER A 894 99.18 108.77 30.69
N THR A 895 97.89 109.04 30.53
CA THR A 895 97.29 110.36 30.81
C THR A 895 97.32 110.67 32.30
N VAL A 896 96.96 109.71 33.16
CA VAL A 896 97.07 109.82 34.63
C VAL A 896 98.53 109.97 35.05
N LYS A 897 99.46 109.27 34.41
CA LYS A 897 100.89 109.43 34.68
C LYS A 897 101.42 110.79 34.24
N VAL A 898 101.04 111.29 33.06
CA VAL A 898 101.39 112.65 32.60
C VAL A 898 100.77 113.72 33.51
N LEU A 899 99.56 113.51 34.02
CA LEU A 899 98.94 114.40 35.02
C LEU A 899 99.65 114.31 36.39
N GLN A 900 100.16 113.15 36.77
CA GLN A 900 100.97 112.97 37.99
C GLN A 900 102.35 113.63 37.85
N ASP A 901 103.04 113.38 36.73
CA ASP A 901 104.33 114.00 36.39
C ASP A 901 104.18 115.54 36.29
N LEU A 902 103.06 116.05 35.74
CA LEU A 902 102.71 117.48 35.77
C LEU A 902 102.46 117.98 37.19
N LEU A 903 101.65 117.29 38.00
CA LEU A 903 101.35 117.68 39.38
C LEU A 903 102.59 117.71 40.27
N ASP A 904 103.52 116.77 40.08
CA ASP A 904 104.78 116.73 40.82
C ASP A 904 105.82 117.72 40.25
N SER A 905 105.73 118.09 38.96
CA SER A 905 106.46 119.25 38.40
C SER A 905 105.94 120.59 38.93
N GLU A 906 104.63 120.74 39.11
CA GLU A 906 103.97 121.88 39.77
C GLU A 906 104.47 121.98 41.22
N ARG A 907 104.44 120.88 41.98
CA ARG A 907 104.95 120.82 43.35
C ARG A 907 106.44 121.13 43.43
N ALA A 908 107.26 120.65 42.48
CA ALA A 908 108.68 120.98 42.41
C ALA A 908 108.89 122.48 42.10
N ALA A 909 108.13 123.05 41.18
CA ALA A 909 108.18 124.48 40.87
C ALA A 909 107.71 125.34 42.06
N HIS A 910 106.68 124.90 42.79
CA HIS A 910 106.18 125.57 43.99
C HIS A 910 107.19 125.49 45.16
N ALA A 911 107.85 124.34 45.34
CA ALA A 911 108.92 124.18 46.32
C ALA A 911 110.14 125.04 45.98
N ASP A 912 110.56 125.09 44.71
CA ASP A 912 111.68 125.92 44.29
C ASP A 912 111.34 127.42 44.32
N ALA A 913 110.09 127.80 44.03
CA ALA A 913 109.59 129.16 44.26
C ALA A 913 109.57 129.54 45.75
N ASN A 914 109.19 128.61 46.65
CA ASN A 914 109.21 128.86 48.09
C ASN A 914 110.66 128.94 48.63
N ASN A 915 111.56 128.08 48.17
CA ASN A 915 113.00 128.16 48.47
C ASN A 915 113.61 129.48 47.98
N ARG A 916 113.22 129.97 46.80
CA ARG A 916 113.63 131.29 46.30
C ARG A 916 113.04 132.43 47.13
N ALA A 917 111.80 132.29 47.62
CA ALA A 917 111.19 133.27 48.51
C ALA A 917 111.87 133.32 49.89
N GLU A 918 112.23 132.17 50.47
CA GLU A 918 112.99 132.09 51.72
C GLU A 918 114.43 132.59 51.55
N ALA A 919 115.10 132.27 50.42
CA ALA A 919 116.41 132.82 50.08
C ALA A 919 116.37 134.35 49.90
N LEU A 920 115.33 134.89 49.24
CA LEU A 920 115.10 136.33 49.13
C LEU A 920 114.74 136.97 50.48
N SER A 921 114.03 136.27 51.37
CA SER A 921 113.73 136.73 52.72
C SER A 921 114.98 136.81 53.60
N LEU A 922 115.86 135.80 53.53
CA LEU A 922 117.17 135.81 54.19
C LEU A 922 118.12 136.86 53.59
N GLN A 923 118.09 137.08 52.27
CA GLN A 923 118.79 138.20 51.64
C GLN A 923 118.20 139.56 52.06
N LEU A 924 116.89 139.67 52.25
CA LEU A 924 116.24 140.86 52.80
C LEU A 924 116.65 141.12 54.24
N GLN A 925 116.69 140.12 55.12
CA GLN A 925 117.21 140.29 56.49
C GLN A 925 118.70 140.69 56.51
N ALA A 926 119.53 140.08 55.66
CA ALA A 926 120.94 140.44 55.53
C ALA A 926 121.15 141.83 54.89
N ALA A 927 120.23 142.26 54.02
CA ALA A 927 120.21 143.61 53.46
C ALA A 927 119.70 144.63 54.48
N GLN A 928 118.68 144.30 55.28
CA GLN A 928 118.13 145.13 56.35
C GLN A 928 119.22 145.45 57.39
N ALA A 929 119.98 144.44 57.83
CA ALA A 929 121.10 144.63 58.76
C ALA A 929 122.21 145.53 58.18
N LYS A 930 122.44 145.53 56.86
CA LYS A 930 123.33 146.47 56.18
C LYS A 930 122.68 147.84 55.94
N LEU A 931 121.36 147.90 55.82
CA LEU A 931 120.58 149.13 55.74
C LEU A 931 120.73 149.89 57.06
N ASP A 932 120.47 149.23 58.19
CA ASP A 932 120.62 149.81 59.53
C ASP A 932 122.06 150.30 59.78
N GLN A 933 123.07 149.55 59.31
CA GLN A 933 124.48 149.94 59.44
C GLN A 933 124.85 151.16 58.57
N LEU A 934 124.41 151.23 57.30
CA LEU A 934 124.67 152.38 56.42
C LEU A 934 123.77 153.58 56.71
N GLN A 935 122.59 153.36 57.28
CA GLN A 935 121.70 154.38 57.82
C GLN A 935 122.28 154.99 59.12
N GLN A 936 123.24 154.32 59.76
CA GLN A 936 124.07 154.90 60.82
C GLN A 936 125.18 155.81 60.28
N GLU A 937 125.59 155.68 59.00
CA GLU A 937 126.66 156.50 58.39
C GLU A 937 126.12 157.62 57.48
N LEU A 938 125.18 157.36 56.55
CA LEU A 938 124.73 158.37 55.58
C LEU A 938 123.59 159.27 56.05
N THR A 939 123.09 159.12 57.29
CA THR A 939 122.36 160.21 57.97
C THR A 939 123.27 161.44 58.24
N SER A 940 124.55 161.38 57.87
CA SER A 940 125.49 162.51 57.90
C SER A 940 125.61 163.33 56.60
N VAL A 941 125.15 162.87 55.42
CA VAL A 941 125.42 163.55 54.13
C VAL A 941 124.22 163.60 53.16
N ARG A 942 123.52 164.76 53.19
CA ARG A 942 122.82 165.46 52.07
C ARG A 942 121.66 164.72 51.36
N LEU A 943 120.40 165.17 51.46
CA LEU A 943 119.77 166.38 50.85
C LEU A 943 119.44 166.26 49.34
N ASN A 944 118.12 166.37 49.06
CA ASN A 944 117.42 166.87 47.84
C ASN A 944 117.02 165.92 46.66
N GLU A 945 115.78 166.18 46.19
CA GLU A 945 115.25 166.16 44.80
C GLU A 945 114.74 164.89 44.04
N THR A 946 113.41 164.70 44.11
CA THR A 946 112.39 164.69 43.01
C THR A 946 112.40 163.75 41.76
N ALA A 947 111.35 162.90 41.66
CA ALA A 947 110.26 162.83 40.64
C ALA A 947 110.41 162.40 39.13
N LEU A 948 109.36 161.67 38.67
CA LEU A 948 108.63 161.71 37.35
C LEU A 948 109.03 160.89 36.05
N ASP A 949 107.96 160.50 35.31
CA ASP A 949 107.77 160.13 33.87
C ASP A 949 107.80 158.64 33.34
N SER A 950 107.90 158.40 32.00
CA SER A 950 107.22 157.29 31.25
C SER A 950 107.83 156.99 29.82
N LYS A 951 107.22 156.51 28.68
CA LYS A 951 105.84 156.53 28.07
C LYS A 951 105.76 155.66 26.74
N LEU A 952 104.56 155.16 26.31
CA LEU A 952 104.14 154.72 24.91
C LEU A 952 104.62 153.31 24.35
N LYS A 953 104.07 152.62 23.29
CA LYS A 953 103.01 152.87 22.24
C LYS A 953 102.48 151.60 21.44
N ALA A 954 101.19 151.61 20.99
CA ALA A 954 100.56 150.95 19.77
C ALA A 954 100.50 149.39 19.60
N ALA A 955 99.99 148.74 18.49
CA ALA A 955 98.65 148.68 17.77
C ALA A 955 98.71 147.54 16.65
N SER A 956 97.76 147.09 15.77
CA SER A 956 96.30 147.27 15.40
C SER A 956 95.75 146.25 14.32
N HIS A 957 94.42 145.93 14.30
CA HIS A 957 93.53 145.40 13.18
C HIS A 957 93.62 143.93 12.62
N GLY A 958 92.55 143.26 12.11
CA GLY A 958 91.07 143.49 12.13
C GLY A 958 90.16 142.67 11.11
N LYS A 959 88.80 142.72 11.28
CA LYS A 959 87.62 142.26 10.40
C LYS A 959 87.15 140.76 10.42
N ARG A 960 85.93 140.34 9.92
CA ARG A 960 84.47 140.71 10.12
C ARG A 960 83.45 139.78 9.34
N LEU A 961 82.14 139.76 9.73
CA LEU A 961 80.86 139.14 9.18
C LEU A 961 80.27 137.99 10.08
N ARG A 962 78.97 137.58 10.16
CA ARG A 962 77.64 137.64 9.44
C ARG A 962 77.34 136.56 8.34
N THR A 963 76.10 136.07 8.06
CA THR A 963 74.70 136.62 8.17
C THR A 963 73.61 135.60 8.66
N ASP A 964 72.33 135.64 8.19
CA ASP A 964 71.08 134.97 8.69
C ASP A 964 70.37 134.06 7.63
N ASP A 965 69.26 133.35 7.98
CA ASP A 965 67.96 133.33 7.23
C ASP A 965 66.84 132.43 7.87
N GLU A 966 65.58 132.53 7.37
CA GLU A 966 64.31 132.03 7.98
C GLU A 966 63.28 131.45 6.94
N VAL A 967 62.14 130.88 7.41
CA VAL A 967 60.82 130.67 6.72
C VAL A 967 60.55 129.36 5.90
N GLY A 968 59.40 128.69 6.16
CA GLY A 968 58.48 128.30 5.04
C GLY A 968 57.74 126.93 4.96
N VAL A 969 56.51 126.86 5.51
CA VAL A 969 55.26 126.26 4.91
C VAL A 969 55.13 124.76 4.49
N GLY A 970 54.15 124.06 5.12
CA GLY A 970 53.22 123.08 4.48
C GLY A 970 53.49 121.57 4.61
N SER A 971 52.53 120.62 4.43
CA SER A 971 51.04 120.72 4.37
C SER A 971 50.37 119.31 4.21
N VAL A 972 49.44 118.89 5.11
CA VAL A 972 48.31 117.92 4.86
C VAL A 972 48.74 116.45 4.54
N GLN A 973 48.00 115.31 4.68
CA GLN A 973 46.63 114.84 5.08
C GLN A 973 46.84 113.54 5.93
N ASP A 974 46.28 113.30 7.14
CA ASP A 974 44.91 112.85 7.55
C ASP A 974 44.58 111.33 7.48
N ILE A 975 43.83 110.89 8.52
CA ILE A 975 42.73 109.88 8.54
C ILE A 975 43.02 108.36 8.37
N ASP A 976 42.21 107.41 8.89
CA ASP A 976 41.54 107.24 10.21
C ASP A 976 40.87 105.83 10.30
N THR A 977 40.39 105.44 11.48
CA THR A 977 39.22 104.56 11.77
C THR A 977 38.86 103.32 10.90
N SER A 978 38.97 102.16 11.55
CA SER A 978 37.83 101.26 11.91
C SER A 978 37.18 100.26 10.91
N ASP A 979 36.95 99.06 11.46
CA ASP A 979 35.70 98.24 11.49
C ASP A 979 35.07 97.54 10.25
N ARG A 980 34.78 96.24 10.46
CA ARG A 980 33.62 95.41 10.00
C ARG A 980 33.26 95.06 8.52
N PHE A 981 32.88 93.77 8.41
CA PHE A 981 31.78 93.16 7.62
C PHE A 981 31.90 92.79 6.10
N LEU A 982 31.68 91.47 5.86
CA LEU A 982 30.74 90.83 4.90
C LEU A 982 30.78 91.02 3.36
N ARG A 983 30.98 89.88 2.68
CA ARG A 983 30.21 89.32 1.52
C ARG A 983 30.08 90.08 0.16
N ALA A 984 30.77 89.50 -0.84
CA ALA A 984 30.21 88.86 -2.06
C ALA A 984 29.96 89.61 -3.41
N ASN A 985 30.34 88.88 -4.49
CA ASN A 985 29.71 88.76 -5.83
C ASN A 985 29.96 89.76 -7.01
N LYS A 986 30.55 89.17 -8.09
CA LYS A 986 30.21 89.28 -9.55
C LYS A 986 30.65 90.49 -10.42
N LYS A 987 31.43 90.14 -11.48
CA LYS A 987 31.41 90.64 -12.89
C LYS A 987 31.92 92.09 -13.14
N SER A 988 32.45 92.49 -14.33
CA SER A 988 32.86 91.79 -15.57
C SER A 988 33.59 92.73 -16.57
N LYS A 989 34.23 92.19 -17.64
CA LYS A 989 34.74 92.86 -18.88
C LYS A 989 36.05 93.69 -18.72
N SER A 990 36.93 93.87 -19.72
CA SER A 990 37.06 93.30 -21.09
C SER A 990 38.45 93.60 -21.74
N THR A 991 38.77 92.88 -22.83
CA THR A 991 39.53 93.28 -24.05
C THR A 991 41.06 93.05 -24.20
N THR A 992 41.41 92.72 -25.46
CA THR A 992 42.69 92.77 -26.20
C THR A 992 43.78 91.70 -25.98
N SER A 993 44.32 91.22 -27.11
CA SER A 993 45.27 90.09 -27.28
C SER A 993 46.63 90.58 -27.82
N PRO A 994 47.63 89.69 -28.07
CA PRO A 994 47.73 89.07 -29.41
C PRO A 994 48.28 87.62 -29.50
N LEU A 995 47.90 86.92 -30.59
CA LEU A 995 48.63 85.90 -31.39
C LEU A 995 49.19 84.62 -30.69
N ARG A 996 48.77 83.39 -31.05
CA ARG A 996 49.09 82.55 -32.26
C ARG A 996 50.51 81.96 -32.23
N TYR A 997 50.79 80.72 -32.67
CA TYR A 997 50.30 80.04 -33.88
C TYR A 997 49.97 78.53 -33.75
N SER A 998 49.28 78.02 -34.78
CA SER A 998 49.08 76.61 -35.14
C SER A 998 49.76 76.37 -36.53
N PRO A 999 49.36 75.41 -37.37
CA PRO A 999 49.38 73.94 -37.30
C PRO A 999 50.35 73.34 -38.38
N SER A 1000 50.00 72.14 -38.87
CA SER A 1000 50.21 71.61 -40.25
C SER A 1000 51.57 71.08 -40.73
N GLU A 1001 51.42 69.99 -41.51
CA GLU A 1001 52.22 69.53 -42.68
C GLU A 1001 53.58 68.81 -42.53
N ASP A 1002 53.48 67.50 -42.80
CA ASP A 1002 54.21 66.76 -43.85
C ASP A 1002 55.68 66.31 -43.59
N GLY A 1003 56.19 65.37 -44.42
CA GLY A 1003 57.64 65.11 -44.55
C GLY A 1003 58.13 63.65 -44.71
N GLY A 1004 57.29 62.63 -44.54
CA GLY A 1004 57.66 61.22 -44.79
C GLY A 1004 58.78 60.63 -43.89
N SER A 1005 59.49 59.55 -44.28
CA SER A 1005 59.39 58.76 -45.52
C SER A 1005 59.99 57.33 -45.38
N VAL A 1006 59.50 56.38 -46.21
CA VAL A 1006 60.30 55.34 -46.95
C VAL A 1006 61.04 54.26 -46.11
N PHE A 1007 61.00 52.94 -46.36
CA PHE A 1007 60.47 52.05 -47.43
C PHE A 1007 60.39 50.59 -46.87
N LYS A 1008 59.80 49.55 -47.47
CA LYS A 1008 59.19 49.36 -48.81
C LYS A 1008 58.20 48.16 -48.80
N ALA A 1009 57.16 48.23 -49.65
CA ALA A 1009 56.58 47.18 -50.52
C ALA A 1009 56.19 45.78 -50.02
N ASP A 1010 55.12 45.12 -50.48
CA ASP A 1010 53.87 45.43 -51.26
C ASP A 1010 52.99 44.12 -51.12
N ASP A 1011 51.78 43.86 -51.65
CA ASP A 1011 50.93 44.54 -52.64
C ASP A 1011 49.41 44.15 -52.51
N ASP A 1012 48.58 44.90 -53.23
CA ASP A 1012 47.31 44.59 -53.95
C ASP A 1012 45.99 43.99 -53.35
N ASN A 1013 44.94 44.83 -53.47
CA ASN A 1013 43.55 44.59 -53.95
C ASN A 1013 42.38 43.94 -53.14
N GLN A 1014 41.36 44.80 -52.90
CA GLN A 1014 39.88 44.64 -53.14
C GLN A 1014 38.83 44.13 -52.09
N ASN A 1015 37.81 45.01 -51.94
CA ASN A 1015 36.35 44.80 -51.78
C ASN A 1015 35.60 44.67 -50.41
N GLN A 1016 34.80 45.73 -50.15
CA GLN A 1016 33.38 45.77 -49.70
C GLN A 1016 32.90 45.36 -48.27
N GLN A 1017 32.62 46.42 -47.48
CA GLN A 1017 31.37 46.72 -46.74
C GLN A 1017 30.84 45.93 -45.51
N ASN A 1018 30.37 46.75 -44.55
CA ASN A 1018 29.27 46.57 -43.57
C ASN A 1018 29.46 45.79 -42.25
N ASN A 1019 29.72 46.59 -41.20
CA ASN A 1019 29.28 46.51 -39.80
C ASN A 1019 28.26 45.42 -39.38
N GLN A 1020 28.54 44.77 -38.25
CA GLN A 1020 27.59 44.67 -37.12
C GLN A 1020 28.34 44.49 -35.78
N GLU A 1021 27.88 45.13 -34.70
CA GLU A 1021 28.53 45.11 -33.38
C GLU A 1021 27.90 44.11 -32.38
N ASP A 1022 28.73 43.60 -31.47
CA ASP A 1022 28.38 42.65 -30.40
C ASP A 1022 27.38 43.21 -29.36
N TYR A 1023 26.13 42.75 -29.40
CA TYR A 1023 25.13 43.02 -28.35
C TYR A 1023 25.46 42.33 -27.01
N THR A 1024 26.31 41.29 -27.02
CA THR A 1024 26.76 40.53 -25.84
C THR A 1024 27.50 41.38 -24.80
N LYS A 1025 28.12 42.49 -25.24
CA LYS A 1025 28.91 43.41 -24.41
C LYS A 1025 28.06 44.42 -23.62
N PHE A 1026 26.74 44.47 -23.79
CA PHE A 1026 25.88 45.43 -23.10
C PHE A 1026 25.83 45.22 -21.57
N THR A 1027 25.68 46.32 -20.84
CA THR A 1027 25.46 46.34 -19.38
C THR A 1027 23.99 46.08 -19.03
N VAL A 1028 23.72 45.63 -17.80
CA VAL A 1028 22.33 45.37 -17.32
C VAL A 1028 21.43 46.59 -17.50
N GLN A 1029 21.96 47.79 -17.25
CA GLN A 1029 21.22 49.05 -17.41
C GLN A 1029 20.87 49.33 -18.88
N LYS A 1030 21.80 49.11 -19.81
CA LYS A 1030 21.57 49.32 -21.26
C LYS A 1030 20.59 48.28 -21.84
N LEU A 1031 20.64 47.03 -21.39
CA LEU A 1031 19.68 45.98 -21.75
C LEU A 1031 18.25 46.33 -21.28
N LYS A 1032 18.09 46.79 -20.02
CA LYS A 1032 16.78 47.24 -19.51
C LYS A 1032 16.24 48.45 -20.27
N GLN A 1033 17.11 49.39 -20.65
CA GLN A 1033 16.72 50.54 -21.47
C GLN A 1033 16.22 50.13 -22.86
N GLU A 1034 16.92 49.21 -23.55
CA GLU A 1034 16.47 48.75 -24.88
C GLU A 1034 15.18 47.90 -24.83
N LEU A 1035 15.03 47.01 -23.84
CA LEU A 1035 13.75 46.29 -23.62
C LEU A 1035 12.57 47.26 -23.40
N THR A 1036 12.78 48.34 -22.63
CA THR A 1036 11.75 49.36 -22.40
C THR A 1036 11.47 50.19 -23.67
N LYS A 1037 12.51 50.51 -24.45
CA LYS A 1037 12.44 51.26 -25.72
C LYS A 1037 11.74 50.46 -26.85
N HIS A 1038 11.75 49.13 -26.77
CA HIS A 1038 10.98 48.24 -27.65
C HIS A 1038 9.61 47.83 -27.06
N ASN A 1039 9.09 48.59 -26.08
CA ASN A 1039 7.80 48.40 -25.39
C ASN A 1039 7.65 47.14 -24.50
N PHE A 1040 8.66 46.29 -24.36
CA PHE A 1040 8.65 45.09 -23.50
C PHE A 1040 8.92 45.39 -22.00
N GLY A 1041 8.39 46.52 -21.52
CA GLY A 1041 8.55 46.96 -20.12
C GLY A 1041 7.68 46.16 -19.14
N ALA A 1042 6.60 45.53 -19.60
CA ALA A 1042 5.69 44.75 -18.77
C ALA A 1042 6.28 43.38 -18.40
N GLU A 1043 6.89 42.69 -19.36
CA GLU A 1043 7.59 41.42 -19.16
C GLU A 1043 8.79 41.59 -18.24
N LEU A 1044 9.50 42.72 -18.34
CA LEU A 1044 10.60 43.07 -17.44
C LEU A 1044 10.14 43.26 -15.98
N LEU A 1045 8.91 43.71 -15.75
CA LEU A 1045 8.30 43.88 -14.42
C LEU A 1045 7.73 42.59 -13.84
N ALA A 1046 7.37 41.60 -14.68
CA ALA A 1046 6.91 40.29 -14.23
C ALA A 1046 8.04 39.47 -13.55
N LEU A 1047 9.30 39.75 -13.89
CA LEU A 1047 10.48 39.12 -13.29
C LEU A 1047 10.81 39.76 -11.93
N ARG A 1048 10.58 39.04 -10.83
CA ARG A 1048 11.05 39.44 -9.49
C ARG A 1048 12.55 39.17 -9.34
N ASN A 1049 13.36 40.23 -9.36
CA ASN A 1049 14.82 40.24 -9.21
C ASN A 1049 15.62 39.40 -10.23
N PRO A 1050 15.50 39.64 -11.55
CA PRO A 1050 16.25 38.91 -12.56
C PRO A 1050 17.74 39.28 -12.61
N ASN A 1051 18.58 38.29 -12.92
CA ASN A 1051 20.02 38.46 -13.15
C ASN A 1051 20.35 38.88 -14.60
N LYS A 1052 21.63 39.19 -14.89
CA LYS A 1052 22.05 39.64 -16.23
C LYS A 1052 21.69 38.63 -17.34
N LYS A 1053 21.74 37.32 -17.06
CA LYS A 1053 21.53 36.27 -18.06
C LYS A 1053 20.05 36.14 -18.45
N GLU A 1054 19.15 36.26 -17.48
CA GLU A 1054 17.70 36.30 -17.73
C GLU A 1054 17.28 37.54 -18.54
N ILE A 1055 17.85 38.70 -18.25
CA ILE A 1055 17.58 39.94 -19.00
C ILE A 1055 18.13 39.85 -20.43
N LEU A 1056 19.29 39.19 -20.63
CA LEU A 1056 19.82 38.90 -21.97
C LEU A 1056 18.91 37.93 -22.74
N ALA A 1057 18.47 36.83 -22.13
CA ALA A 1057 17.55 35.89 -22.77
C ALA A 1057 16.21 36.54 -23.14
N LEU A 1058 15.68 37.46 -22.31
CA LEU A 1058 14.48 38.23 -22.64
C LEU A 1058 14.71 39.17 -23.83
N TYR A 1059 15.89 39.79 -23.93
CA TYR A 1059 16.27 40.64 -25.07
C TYR A 1059 16.46 39.83 -26.37
N GLU A 1060 17.14 38.69 -26.30
CA GLU A 1060 17.35 37.78 -27.45
C GLU A 1060 16.02 37.23 -27.99
N LYS A 1061 15.08 36.92 -27.09
CA LYS A 1061 13.76 36.38 -27.45
C LYS A 1061 12.78 37.44 -27.95
N CYS A 1062 12.64 38.57 -27.24
CA CYS A 1062 11.62 39.58 -27.54
C CYS A 1062 12.06 40.63 -28.58
N VAL A 1063 13.35 40.99 -28.61
CA VAL A 1063 13.87 42.06 -29.49
C VAL A 1063 14.64 41.49 -30.70
N LEU A 1064 15.40 40.41 -30.52
CA LEU A 1064 16.16 39.78 -31.62
C LEU A 1064 15.44 38.59 -32.28
N GLN A 1065 14.25 38.22 -31.79
CA GLN A 1065 13.40 37.12 -32.31
C GLN A 1065 14.12 35.78 -32.51
N LYS A 1066 15.14 35.48 -31.69
CA LYS A 1066 15.78 34.16 -31.67
C LYS A 1066 14.98 33.20 -30.78
N SER A 1067 14.79 31.97 -31.26
CA SER A 1067 13.94 30.93 -30.66
C SER A 1067 14.47 30.39 -29.33
#